data_AF-W0JCX4-F1
#
_entry.id   AF-W0JCX4-F1
#
_cell.length_a   1.000
_cell.length_b   1.000
_cell.length_c   1.000
_cell.angle_alpha   90.00
_cell.angle_beta   90.00
_cell.angle_gamma   90.00
#
_symmetry.space_group_name_H-M   'P 1'
#
loop_
_entity.id
_entity.type
_entity.pdbx_description
1 polymer ?
#
loop_
_entity_poly.entity_id
_entity_poly.type
_entity_poly.pdbx_seq_one_letter_code
_entity_poly.pdbx_strand_id
1 'polypeptide(L)'
;MRSCILFFTLLACIQPPVRGRSQPAVPASSPVVQDWDYQTLARTPEAWNGLIVTSPDPANIADHTPDGSPSLHVVTGYGIDELQWPSHLVYPVDASRLSPDTRQVTVRFWIKGESGIKISLRITNSRARPLSATRSWTLDGDWQQITFDEPLTSSLSTAGSWLSAPRLILEKCDAGQHILVGPLTATFIPSPPLSTPAAAPAAPVAASRSAAWLPLDTSDLYVRAGTALDYTPFAGTAPAGAYGRVIVNRRGELAFASQPDIPVRFLSVQWMPPRYEFPNLTDEQIAAFADAIARQGYNMVRFHFLDNFINANNKAAALKKPPSRYVLPENPDEIRWDPKALDRTHRFFAELKKRGIYWNLDFMTSFVGYTNGAVLQQTGAVTRNPFNTKVQLYVNANFRANWRAAVTRLLNDINPYTGLSLKDDPALALASCLNEQEILIPHRKYGRELDPAWHKYLKNKYTTYTALHAAWDGQCGDTPLPPPPADDSASRDAFTLVPSINEIALTDTPAGRDMARACGEMESEVSLFYLNTLRELGFTGLVSNWNMRTRIGTVPARSLFPVITMNAYHAHPQFGTRTKADQRSALAAGGNSFKGQALARLLDRPFANTEYGLVFWNPWRHEQGLLYGAGAALQGWSALTCHAEPVVQTGSPLLWFHAGDDPVIRASETVAAYAFRRGDIAPSPHTIEIPLTDDFIYNGGRALGAIDDELSRLWALCRVGITYGQKRHDYPKDLSVSPDKTSSISGSQMFSTVADSTSTARLAAIARQLRNRKILTPDNVTDPASGILQSDTRQVTLDTSPSARGELHVRSPRLEGSVLKTGHPQKLDALTIDRCTTPASVTLLSIDPDTTRNLRTARRLLLVFSTDARNSDMKFANATEDTLVDLGTLPVLVRTGQLGITLDRATAVRPRAWALNLNGTRAAEIPVDIGTFPAGARLTLAIDTANPTSAGPTPFYEIEFPQTPEN
;
A
#
# COMPACT_ATOMS: atom_id res chain seq x y z
N MET A 1 -26.34 -20.18 10.65
CA MET A 1 -25.92 -21.39 9.90
C MET A 1 -26.55 -21.44 8.50
N ARG A 2 -26.25 -20.44 7.68
CA ARG A 2 -26.21 -20.54 6.22
C ARG A 2 -24.82 -20.00 5.88
N SER A 3 -23.94 -20.89 5.46
CA SER A 3 -22.58 -20.61 5.00
C SER A 3 -22.56 -19.40 4.05
N CYS A 4 -21.42 -18.72 3.93
CA CYS A 4 -21.18 -17.71 2.88
C CYS A 4 -21.70 -16.28 3.14
N ILE A 5 -21.86 -15.88 4.40
CA ILE A 5 -21.72 -14.47 4.82
C ILE A 5 -20.26 -14.09 4.58
N LEU A 6 -19.95 -13.64 3.36
CA LEU A 6 -18.72 -12.97 2.91
C LEU A 6 -17.63 -12.86 3.99
N PHE A 7 -16.96 -13.98 4.21
CA PHE A 7 -15.91 -14.22 5.20
C PHE A 7 -14.64 -13.40 4.91
N PHE A 8 -14.59 -12.60 3.83
CA PHE A 8 -13.30 -12.28 3.22
C PHE A 8 -13.19 -10.98 2.46
N THR A 9 -14.27 -10.24 2.20
CA THR A 9 -14.25 -9.34 1.04
C THR A 9 -13.13 -8.33 1.06
N LEU A 10 -12.78 -7.73 2.20
CA LEU A 10 -12.03 -6.47 2.11
C LEU A 10 -11.58 -5.90 3.44
N LEU A 11 -11.52 -6.71 4.48
CA LEU A 11 -11.39 -6.23 5.86
C LEU A 11 -9.93 -5.83 6.18
N ALA A 12 -9.38 -4.91 5.38
CA ALA A 12 -8.06 -4.29 5.41
C ALA A 12 -6.91 -5.32 5.41
N CYS A 13 -6.17 -5.50 4.29
CA CYS A 13 -4.84 -6.13 4.23
C CYS A 13 -4.30 -6.60 5.61
N ILE A 14 -4.76 -7.75 6.12
CA ILE A 14 -4.79 -8.04 7.57
C ILE A 14 -3.39 -8.36 8.04
N GLN A 15 -2.75 -7.30 8.55
CA GLN A 15 -1.40 -7.14 9.05
C GLN A 15 -0.95 -8.20 10.05
N PRO A 16 0.34 -8.56 10.03
CA PRO A 16 0.99 -9.16 11.17
C PRO A 16 1.48 -8.09 12.16
N PRO A 17 1.70 -8.48 13.43
CA PRO A 17 2.11 -7.59 14.49
C PRO A 17 3.52 -7.04 14.29
N VAL A 18 3.72 -5.76 14.61
CA VAL A 18 5.04 -5.21 14.99
C VAL A 18 5.43 -5.94 16.29
N ARG A 19 6.14 -7.07 16.18
CA ARG A 19 6.66 -7.78 17.36
C ARG A 19 7.81 -6.98 17.93
N GLY A 20 7.56 -6.15 18.94
CA GLY A 20 8.60 -5.59 19.79
C GLY A 20 9.62 -6.68 20.13
N ARG A 21 10.92 -6.41 19.93
CA ARG A 21 11.96 -7.39 20.20
C ARG A 21 11.91 -7.73 21.68
N SER A 22 12.16 -8.99 21.97
CA SER A 22 12.57 -9.47 23.27
C SER A 22 13.58 -8.51 23.92
N GLN A 23 13.12 -7.80 24.95
CA GLN A 23 13.97 -7.58 26.11
C GLN A 23 14.42 -8.97 26.61
N PRO A 24 15.59 -9.09 27.27
CA PRO A 24 16.04 -10.36 27.82
C PRO A 24 14.88 -11.03 28.53
N ALA A 25 14.64 -12.32 28.25
CA ALA A 25 13.57 -13.09 28.84
C ALA A 25 13.49 -12.75 30.33
N VAL A 26 12.37 -12.17 30.76
CA VAL A 26 12.09 -12.02 32.19
C VAL A 26 12.30 -13.42 32.78
N PRO A 27 13.12 -13.57 33.83
CA PRO A 27 13.31 -14.87 34.46
C PRO A 27 11.94 -15.51 34.69
N ALA A 28 11.81 -16.81 34.43
CA ALA A 28 10.55 -17.55 34.37
C ALA A 28 9.75 -17.62 35.71
N SER A 29 9.98 -16.70 36.64
CA SER A 29 9.48 -16.72 38.01
C SER A 29 8.93 -15.38 38.55
N SER A 30 9.04 -14.25 37.83
CA SER A 30 8.57 -12.95 38.37
C SER A 30 7.20 -12.54 37.81
N PRO A 31 6.25 -12.09 38.66
CA PRO A 31 5.00 -11.51 38.20
C PRO A 31 5.22 -10.29 37.28
N VAL A 32 4.39 -10.15 36.25
CA VAL A 32 4.39 -8.97 35.36
C VAL A 32 3.23 -8.08 35.74
N VAL A 33 3.49 -6.81 36.04
CA VAL A 33 2.46 -5.81 36.33
C VAL A 33 2.30 -4.88 35.13
N GLN A 34 1.05 -4.61 34.74
CA GLN A 34 0.69 -3.63 33.73
C GLN A 34 -0.35 -2.67 34.30
N ASP A 35 -0.02 -1.37 34.26
CA ASP A 35 -0.88 -0.29 34.74
C ASP A 35 -1.45 0.55 33.59
N TRP A 36 -2.67 1.05 33.79
CA TRP A 36 -3.35 2.04 32.98
C TRP A 36 -3.72 3.21 33.90
N ASP A 37 -2.76 4.12 34.10
CA ASP A 37 -2.81 5.26 35.02
C ASP A 37 -3.52 6.51 34.47
N TYR A 38 -3.92 6.46 33.20
CA TYR A 38 -4.55 7.55 32.43
C TYR A 38 -3.81 8.88 32.45
N GLN A 39 -2.52 8.90 32.77
CA GLN A 39 -1.69 10.11 32.71
C GLN A 39 -1.42 10.54 31.26
N THR A 40 -1.49 9.58 30.33
CA THR A 40 -1.33 9.81 28.90
C THR A 40 -2.37 9.01 28.11
N LEU A 41 -2.75 9.49 26.92
CA LEU A 41 -3.68 8.79 26.04
C LEU A 41 -3.18 7.40 25.60
N ALA A 42 -1.86 7.18 25.59
CA ALA A 42 -1.29 5.85 25.32
C ALA A 42 -1.74 4.80 26.34
N ARG A 43 -1.99 5.23 27.59
CA ARG A 43 -2.38 4.39 28.74
C ARG A 43 -3.90 4.29 28.95
N THR A 44 -4.74 4.79 28.04
CA THR A 44 -6.20 4.61 28.12
C THR A 44 -6.64 3.33 27.39
N PRO A 45 -7.74 2.65 27.79
CA PRO A 45 -8.29 1.53 27.04
C PRO A 45 -8.87 1.98 25.71
N GLU A 46 -9.11 1.02 24.83
CA GLU A 46 -9.82 1.29 23.58
C GLU A 46 -11.34 1.09 23.75
N ALA A 47 -12.09 2.03 23.19
CA ALA A 47 -13.55 2.02 23.15
C ALA A 47 -14.06 1.33 21.89
N TRP A 48 -14.92 0.33 22.03
CA TRP A 48 -15.45 -0.43 20.89
C TRP A 48 -16.96 -0.47 20.88
N ASN A 49 -17.51 -0.60 19.66
CA ASN A 49 -18.91 -0.91 19.40
C ASN A 49 -19.86 0.21 19.87
N GLY A 50 -19.49 1.47 19.55
CA GLY A 50 -20.31 2.65 19.85
C GLY A 50 -20.06 3.28 21.23
N LEU A 51 -19.01 2.86 21.94
CA LEU A 51 -18.56 3.56 23.14
C LEU A 51 -17.81 4.85 22.80
N ILE A 52 -18.09 5.89 23.55
CA ILE A 52 -17.38 7.17 23.50
C ILE A 52 -16.59 7.28 24.80
N VAL A 53 -15.29 7.51 24.69
CA VAL A 53 -14.40 7.73 25.84
C VAL A 53 -13.81 9.13 25.73
N THR A 54 -13.99 9.93 26.76
CA THR A 54 -13.32 11.22 26.89
C THR A 54 -12.29 11.14 28.00
N SER A 55 -11.06 11.59 27.71
CA SER A 55 -10.03 11.80 28.73
C SER A 55 -10.54 12.79 29.78
N PRO A 56 -10.20 12.61 31.06
CA PRO A 56 -10.54 13.59 32.08
C PRO A 56 -10.02 14.97 31.67
N ASP A 57 -10.89 15.98 31.75
CA ASP A 57 -10.51 17.39 31.60
C ASP A 57 -9.72 17.80 32.84
N PRO A 58 -8.43 18.17 32.74
CA PRO A 58 -7.64 18.61 33.89
C PRO A 58 -8.23 19.85 34.58
N ALA A 59 -9.09 20.61 33.90
CA ALA A 59 -9.72 21.81 34.42
C ALA A 59 -11.06 21.55 35.16
N ASN A 60 -11.58 20.32 35.17
CA ASN A 60 -12.90 20.01 35.71
C ASN A 60 -12.84 18.92 36.81
N ILE A 61 -12.73 19.37 38.07
CA ILE A 61 -12.30 18.61 39.28
C ILE A 61 -13.38 17.64 39.85
N ALA A 62 -14.36 17.17 39.09
CA ALA A 62 -15.50 16.40 39.66
C ALA A 62 -15.33 14.86 39.73
N ASP A 63 -14.48 14.25 38.90
CA ASP A 63 -14.56 12.80 38.61
C ASP A 63 -13.30 11.99 39.04
N HIS A 64 -12.88 12.12 40.30
CA HIS A 64 -11.81 11.28 40.86
C HIS A 64 -12.36 10.00 41.53
N THR A 65 -11.58 8.94 41.48
CA THR A 65 -11.81 7.73 42.28
C THR A 65 -11.69 8.04 43.78
N PRO A 66 -12.22 7.18 44.68
CA PRO A 66 -12.09 7.38 46.12
C PRO A 66 -10.65 7.50 46.65
N ASP A 67 -9.67 6.97 45.91
CA ASP A 67 -8.23 7.11 46.23
C ASP A 67 -7.56 8.36 45.61
N GLY A 68 -8.35 9.24 44.97
CA GLY A 68 -7.89 10.52 44.42
C GLY A 68 -7.33 10.46 43.00
N SER A 69 -7.39 9.31 42.34
CA SER A 69 -6.91 9.13 40.97
C SER A 69 -7.91 9.64 39.91
N PRO A 70 -7.47 10.10 38.73
CA PRO A 70 -8.37 10.53 37.67
C PRO A 70 -9.12 9.35 37.05
N SER A 71 -10.39 9.52 36.70
CA SER A 71 -11.20 8.49 36.02
C SER A 71 -11.50 8.85 34.55
N LEU A 72 -11.71 7.82 33.74
CA LEU A 72 -12.21 7.96 32.38
C LEU A 72 -13.72 8.08 32.38
N HIS A 73 -14.22 9.03 31.61
CA HIS A 73 -15.64 9.16 31.37
C HIS A 73 -16.04 8.42 30.09
N VAL A 74 -16.90 7.41 30.24
CA VAL A 74 -17.35 6.50 29.20
C VAL A 74 -18.86 6.66 29.01
N VAL A 75 -19.29 6.87 27.78
CA VAL A 75 -20.72 7.01 27.43
C VAL A 75 -21.12 5.94 26.43
N THR A 76 -22.25 5.29 26.67
CA THR A 76 -22.83 4.30 25.75
C THR A 76 -23.55 5.00 24.61
N GLY A 77 -23.17 4.71 23.36
CA GLY A 77 -23.88 5.25 22.20
C GLY A 77 -25.19 4.52 21.88
N TYR A 78 -25.33 3.26 22.30
CA TYR A 78 -26.44 2.37 21.97
C TYR A 78 -26.76 1.46 23.16
N GLY A 79 -28.03 1.09 23.29
CA GLY A 79 -28.45 0.06 24.23
C GLY A 79 -28.12 -1.35 23.73
N ILE A 80 -28.01 -2.32 24.65
CA ILE A 80 -27.70 -3.71 24.29
C ILE A 80 -28.72 -4.33 23.31
N ASP A 81 -29.97 -3.87 23.37
CA ASP A 81 -31.03 -4.38 22.49
C ASP A 81 -30.87 -3.96 21.03
N GLU A 82 -30.08 -2.91 20.76
CA GLU A 82 -29.77 -2.44 19.40
C GLU A 82 -28.56 -3.16 18.79
N LEU A 83 -27.70 -3.76 19.63
CA LEU A 83 -26.40 -4.28 19.25
C LEU A 83 -26.39 -5.80 19.03
N GLN A 84 -25.65 -6.27 18.02
CA GLN A 84 -25.43 -7.71 17.79
C GLN A 84 -24.65 -8.36 18.92
N TRP A 85 -23.77 -7.60 19.57
CA TRP A 85 -23.01 -7.98 20.77
C TRP A 85 -22.70 -6.73 21.60
N PRO A 86 -22.42 -6.86 22.90
CA PRO A 86 -22.28 -5.70 23.77
C PRO A 86 -21.09 -4.80 23.48
N SER A 87 -21.27 -3.52 23.83
CA SER A 87 -20.21 -2.53 23.96
C SER A 87 -19.13 -2.97 24.94
N HIS A 88 -17.87 -2.62 24.66
CA HIS A 88 -16.77 -3.05 25.52
C HIS A 88 -15.53 -2.15 25.44
N LEU A 89 -14.80 -2.09 26.55
CA LEU A 89 -13.45 -1.56 26.64
C LEU A 89 -12.43 -2.69 26.50
N VAL A 90 -11.34 -2.42 25.78
CA VAL A 90 -10.21 -3.33 25.62
C VAL A 90 -9.00 -2.74 26.33
N TYR A 91 -8.39 -3.50 27.23
CA TYR A 91 -7.15 -3.15 27.93
C TYR A 91 -5.99 -3.99 27.36
N PRO A 92 -5.29 -3.47 26.34
CA PRO A 92 -4.31 -4.23 25.57
C PRO A 92 -3.01 -4.45 26.36
N VAL A 93 -2.55 -5.69 26.41
CA VAL A 93 -1.28 -6.11 27.02
C VAL A 93 -0.45 -6.83 25.97
N ASP A 94 0.82 -6.43 25.86
CA ASP A 94 1.79 -7.07 25.00
C ASP A 94 2.09 -8.46 25.54
N ALA A 95 1.61 -9.48 24.84
CA ALA A 95 1.75 -10.86 25.26
C ALA A 95 3.21 -11.34 25.22
N SER A 96 4.09 -10.67 24.47
CA SER A 96 5.53 -10.99 24.42
C SER A 96 6.25 -10.69 25.72
N ARG A 97 5.69 -9.82 26.57
CA ARG A 97 6.21 -9.53 27.92
C ARG A 97 5.84 -10.59 28.94
N LEU A 98 4.97 -11.54 28.59
CA LEU A 98 4.44 -12.54 29.50
C LEU A 98 5.16 -13.89 29.29
N SER A 99 5.43 -14.59 30.39
CA SER A 99 5.94 -15.97 30.30
C SER A 99 4.87 -16.90 29.70
N PRO A 100 5.24 -17.86 28.83
CA PRO A 100 4.33 -18.94 28.41
C PRO A 100 3.70 -19.72 29.58
N ASP A 101 4.35 -19.69 30.75
CA ASP A 101 3.92 -20.35 31.99
C ASP A 101 3.04 -19.47 32.88
N THR A 102 2.62 -18.29 32.41
CA THR A 102 1.59 -17.50 33.08
C THR A 102 0.31 -18.32 33.17
N ARG A 103 -0.23 -18.47 34.39
CA ARG A 103 -1.45 -19.25 34.65
C ARG A 103 -2.52 -18.48 35.40
N GLN A 104 -2.22 -17.31 35.96
CA GLN A 104 -3.19 -16.52 36.70
C GLN A 104 -3.04 -15.04 36.36
N VAL A 105 -4.16 -14.33 36.40
CA VAL A 105 -4.19 -12.87 36.29
C VAL A 105 -5.13 -12.28 37.32
N THR A 106 -4.67 -11.23 37.97
CA THR A 106 -5.45 -10.44 38.91
C THR A 106 -5.58 -9.02 38.37
N VAL A 107 -6.81 -8.51 38.22
CA VAL A 107 -7.13 -7.17 37.76
C VAL A 107 -7.85 -6.40 38.86
N ARG A 108 -7.47 -5.14 39.09
CA ARG A 108 -8.10 -4.25 40.09
C ARG A 108 -8.31 -2.84 39.53
N PHE A 109 -9.48 -2.27 39.79
CA PHE A 109 -9.83 -0.88 39.45
C PHE A 109 -11.10 -0.42 40.17
N TRP A 110 -11.33 0.89 40.20
CA TRP A 110 -12.58 1.51 40.64
C TRP A 110 -13.53 1.74 39.46
N ILE A 111 -14.82 1.57 39.65
CA ILE A 111 -15.84 1.91 38.64
C ILE A 111 -17.08 2.49 39.31
N LYS A 112 -17.72 3.45 38.65
CA LYS A 112 -19.02 4.01 39.03
C LYS A 112 -19.89 4.12 37.79
N GLY A 113 -21.16 3.81 37.91
CA GLY A 113 -22.13 3.93 36.83
C GLY A 113 -23.55 3.87 37.39
N GLU A 114 -24.53 4.23 36.57
CA GLU A 114 -25.94 4.20 36.96
C GLU A 114 -26.38 2.83 37.49
N SER A 115 -27.31 2.86 38.44
CA SER A 115 -27.82 1.65 39.10
C SER A 115 -28.48 0.70 38.10
N GLY A 116 -28.13 -0.59 38.15
CA GLY A 116 -28.68 -1.63 37.28
C GLY A 116 -27.90 -1.88 35.99
N ILE A 117 -26.84 -1.11 35.71
CA ILE A 117 -25.87 -1.45 34.66
C ILE A 117 -25.16 -2.75 35.05
N LYS A 118 -25.10 -3.71 34.12
CA LYS A 118 -24.38 -4.97 34.31
C LYS A 118 -23.08 -4.97 33.50
N ILE A 119 -21.95 -5.15 34.19
CA ILE A 119 -20.63 -5.28 33.57
C ILE A 119 -20.12 -6.71 33.68
N SER A 120 -19.25 -7.10 32.74
CA SER A 120 -18.51 -8.34 32.79
C SER A 120 -17.04 -8.16 32.43
N LEU A 121 -16.18 -8.95 33.06
CA LEU A 121 -14.75 -9.00 32.76
C LEU A 121 -14.37 -10.41 32.30
N ARG A 122 -13.50 -10.46 31.30
CA ARG A 122 -12.78 -11.68 30.90
C ARG A 122 -11.47 -11.32 30.21
N ILE A 123 -10.53 -12.24 30.19
CA ILE A 123 -9.33 -12.13 29.38
C ILE A 123 -9.62 -12.66 27.99
N THR A 124 -9.18 -11.95 26.96
CA THR A 124 -9.32 -12.44 25.57
C THR A 124 -8.02 -12.29 24.79
N ASN A 125 -7.80 -13.16 23.82
CA ASN A 125 -6.74 -12.94 22.83
C ASN A 125 -7.13 -11.83 21.83
N SER A 126 -6.21 -11.46 20.94
CA SER A 126 -6.42 -10.51 19.84
C SER A 126 -7.63 -10.80 18.93
N ARG A 127 -8.08 -12.07 18.85
CA ARG A 127 -9.28 -12.48 18.09
C ARG A 127 -10.55 -12.53 18.95
N ALA A 128 -10.54 -11.85 20.10
CA ALA A 128 -11.62 -11.83 21.08
C ALA A 128 -12.01 -13.20 21.64
N ARG A 129 -11.16 -14.23 21.50
CA ARG A 129 -11.40 -15.56 22.08
C ARG A 129 -11.08 -15.53 23.58
N PRO A 130 -11.97 -16.02 24.45
CA PRO A 130 -11.72 -16.06 25.90
C PRO A 130 -10.49 -16.89 26.25
N LEU A 131 -9.71 -16.38 27.21
CA LEU A 131 -8.58 -17.06 27.86
C LEU A 131 -8.81 -17.25 29.37
N SER A 132 -9.96 -16.81 29.89
CA SER A 132 -10.39 -16.96 31.28
C SER A 132 -11.90 -17.17 31.34
N ALA A 133 -12.42 -17.52 32.52
CA ALA A 133 -13.84 -17.40 32.80
C ALA A 133 -14.32 -15.94 32.70
N THR A 134 -15.63 -15.76 32.51
CA THR A 134 -16.28 -14.45 32.57
C THR A 134 -16.90 -14.25 33.95
N ARG A 135 -16.66 -13.10 34.56
CA ARG A 135 -17.30 -12.68 35.83
C ARG A 135 -18.11 -11.43 35.60
N SER A 136 -19.22 -11.27 36.33
CA SER A 136 -20.15 -10.16 36.16
C SER A 136 -20.47 -9.47 37.48
N TRP A 137 -20.75 -8.17 37.40
CA TRP A 137 -21.17 -7.32 38.50
C TRP A 137 -22.34 -6.43 38.06
N THR A 138 -23.16 -6.01 39.02
CA THR A 138 -24.23 -5.02 38.80
C THR A 138 -23.87 -3.77 39.59
N LEU A 139 -23.81 -2.63 38.90
CA LEU A 139 -23.50 -1.33 39.51
C LEU A 139 -24.72 -0.84 40.29
N ASP A 140 -24.50 -0.19 41.43
CA ASP A 140 -25.55 0.27 42.34
C ASP A 140 -25.79 1.79 42.30
N GLY A 141 -24.94 2.54 41.61
CA GLY A 141 -24.98 4.01 41.52
C GLY A 141 -23.79 4.70 42.20
N ASP A 142 -23.00 4.00 43.00
CA ASP A 142 -21.83 4.54 43.70
C ASP A 142 -20.51 3.91 43.23
N TRP A 143 -19.38 4.40 43.75
CA TRP A 143 -18.06 3.83 43.44
C TRP A 143 -17.90 2.42 44.02
N GLN A 144 -17.57 1.47 43.15
CA GLN A 144 -17.29 0.08 43.49
C GLN A 144 -15.86 -0.29 43.11
N GLN A 145 -15.15 -0.98 44.00
CA GLN A 145 -13.83 -1.54 43.69
C GLN A 145 -14.02 -2.96 43.12
N ILE A 146 -13.59 -3.17 41.88
CA ILE A 146 -13.66 -4.47 41.22
C ILE A 146 -12.32 -5.18 41.40
N THR A 147 -12.36 -6.42 41.88
CA THR A 147 -11.24 -7.36 41.86
C THR A 147 -11.63 -8.58 41.03
N PHE A 148 -10.92 -8.81 39.92
CA PHE A 148 -11.08 -9.97 39.06
C PHE A 148 -9.83 -10.82 39.16
N ASP A 149 -9.96 -12.00 39.75
CA ASP A 149 -8.85 -12.94 39.97
C ASP A 149 -9.22 -14.29 39.35
N GLU A 150 -8.62 -14.61 38.20
CA GLU A 150 -9.01 -15.79 37.42
C GLU A 150 -7.79 -16.54 36.85
N PRO A 151 -7.88 -17.89 36.80
CA PRO A 151 -6.91 -18.70 36.08
C PRO A 151 -7.06 -18.51 34.56
N LEU A 152 -5.95 -18.62 33.85
CA LEU A 152 -5.90 -18.66 32.40
C LEU A 152 -6.14 -20.09 31.90
N THR A 153 -7.12 -20.28 31.03
CA THR A 153 -7.63 -21.59 30.58
C THR A 153 -6.82 -22.22 29.44
N SER A 154 -5.80 -21.53 28.93
CA SER A 154 -4.94 -21.99 27.84
C SER A 154 -3.55 -21.38 27.93
N SER A 155 -2.53 -22.08 27.43
CA SER A 155 -1.19 -21.53 27.30
C SER A 155 -1.19 -20.25 26.45
N LEU A 156 -0.49 -19.21 26.94
CA LEU A 156 -0.31 -17.94 26.23
C LEU A 156 0.42 -18.10 24.89
N SER A 157 1.03 -19.25 24.60
CA SER A 157 1.59 -19.58 23.29
C SER A 157 0.58 -19.47 22.14
N THR A 158 -0.73 -19.46 22.44
CA THR A 158 -1.83 -19.33 21.47
C THR A 158 -2.46 -17.93 21.40
N ALA A 159 -1.97 -16.96 22.19
CA ALA A 159 -2.60 -15.65 22.36
C ALA A 159 -2.37 -14.65 21.19
N GLY A 160 -1.36 -14.89 20.34
CA GLY A 160 -0.86 -13.87 19.40
C GLY A 160 0.00 -12.82 20.11
N SER A 161 0.21 -11.66 19.50
CA SER A 161 1.09 -10.61 20.07
C SER A 161 0.46 -9.76 21.17
N TRP A 162 -0.88 -9.71 21.24
CA TRP A 162 -1.60 -8.91 22.23
C TRP A 162 -2.78 -9.68 22.80
N LEU A 163 -3.06 -9.43 24.08
CA LEU A 163 -4.27 -9.88 24.77
C LEU A 163 -5.00 -8.69 25.39
N SER A 164 -6.28 -8.85 25.69
CA SER A 164 -7.08 -7.89 26.46
C SER A 164 -7.20 -8.37 27.89
N ALA A 165 -6.62 -7.63 28.84
CA ALA A 165 -6.62 -7.96 30.26
C ALA A 165 -6.98 -6.74 31.13
N PRO A 166 -8.28 -6.49 31.37
CA PRO A 166 -9.42 -7.28 30.92
C PRO A 166 -9.97 -6.82 29.56
N ARG A 167 -10.93 -7.57 29.02
CA ARG A 167 -11.99 -7.02 28.17
C ARG A 167 -13.18 -6.73 29.10
N LEU A 168 -13.55 -5.46 29.23
CA LEU A 168 -14.67 -5.01 30.05
C LEU A 168 -15.90 -4.82 29.17
N ILE A 169 -16.93 -5.62 29.42
CA ILE A 169 -18.13 -5.77 28.59
C ILE A 169 -19.31 -5.15 29.33
N LEU A 170 -20.10 -4.31 28.66
CA LEU A 170 -21.34 -3.74 29.20
C LEU A 170 -22.51 -4.64 28.82
N GLU A 171 -22.75 -5.71 29.58
CA GLU A 171 -23.78 -6.71 29.27
C GLU A 171 -25.20 -6.18 29.30
N LYS A 172 -25.48 -5.20 30.17
CA LYS A 172 -26.76 -4.52 30.25
C LYS A 172 -26.52 -3.04 30.44
N CYS A 173 -26.81 -2.27 29.40
CA CYS A 173 -26.79 -0.82 29.39
C CYS A 173 -27.80 -0.30 28.37
N ASP A 174 -28.30 0.89 28.63
CA ASP A 174 -29.13 1.69 27.73
C ASP A 174 -28.26 2.74 27.03
N ALA A 175 -28.78 3.33 25.95
CA ALA A 175 -28.10 4.41 25.24
C ALA A 175 -28.02 5.69 26.11
N GLY A 176 -26.88 6.37 26.06
CA GLY A 176 -26.62 7.62 26.77
C GLY A 176 -26.20 7.45 28.23
N GLN A 177 -26.02 6.21 28.73
CA GLN A 177 -25.60 5.99 30.10
C GLN A 177 -24.13 6.31 30.31
N HIS A 178 -23.84 6.87 31.49
CA HIS A 178 -22.52 7.36 31.87
C HIS A 178 -21.84 6.41 32.86
N ILE A 179 -20.55 6.13 32.61
CA ILE A 179 -19.72 5.25 33.44
C ILE A 179 -18.37 5.93 33.66
N LEU A 180 -17.95 6.03 34.92
CA LEU A 180 -16.62 6.47 35.32
C LEU A 180 -15.76 5.25 35.62
N VAL A 181 -14.61 5.14 34.96
CA VAL A 181 -13.69 4.01 35.12
C VAL A 181 -12.36 4.53 35.63
N GLY A 182 -11.98 4.15 36.85
CA GLY A 182 -10.70 4.49 37.47
C GLY A 182 -9.52 3.74 36.84
N PRO A 183 -8.28 4.11 37.23
CA PRO A 183 -7.08 3.43 36.77
C PRO A 183 -7.13 1.93 37.06
N LEU A 184 -6.52 1.17 36.17
CA LEU A 184 -6.54 -0.29 36.22
C LEU A 184 -5.13 -0.85 36.34
N THR A 185 -4.97 -1.87 37.19
CA THR A 185 -3.74 -2.66 37.31
C THR A 185 -4.05 -4.12 37.00
N ALA A 186 -3.28 -4.73 36.10
CA ALA A 186 -3.29 -6.17 35.82
C ALA A 186 -1.96 -6.81 36.23
N THR A 187 -2.01 -7.81 37.10
CA THR A 187 -0.86 -8.59 37.56
C THR A 187 -0.94 -10.00 37.01
N PHE A 188 0.06 -10.40 36.23
CA PHE A 188 0.18 -11.72 35.62
C PHE A 188 1.15 -12.58 36.42
N ILE A 189 0.71 -13.76 36.83
CA ILE A 189 1.47 -14.63 37.74
C ILE A 189 1.85 -15.92 36.99
N PRO A 190 3.16 -16.18 36.79
CA PRO A 190 3.68 -17.47 36.34
C PRO A 190 3.41 -18.58 37.36
N SER A 191 3.12 -19.80 36.89
CA SER A 191 3.24 -20.96 37.78
C SER A 191 4.70 -21.30 38.04
N PRO A 192 5.04 -21.86 39.22
CA PRO A 192 6.37 -22.40 39.47
C PRO A 192 6.69 -23.54 38.48
N PRO A 193 7.95 -23.68 38.02
CA PRO A 193 8.31 -24.63 36.98
C PRO A 193 8.04 -26.08 37.42
N LEU A 194 7.35 -26.84 36.56
CA LEU A 194 7.30 -28.30 36.65
C LEU A 194 8.52 -28.87 35.90
N SER A 195 9.38 -29.60 36.60
CA SER A 195 10.51 -30.31 36.02
C SER A 195 10.05 -31.38 35.04
N THR A 196 10.28 -31.15 33.74
CA THR A 196 10.13 -32.17 32.70
C THR A 196 11.34 -32.17 31.75
N PRO A 197 11.82 -33.33 31.26
CA PRO A 197 13.07 -33.42 30.52
C PRO A 197 12.93 -32.92 29.08
N ALA A 198 13.99 -32.26 28.58
CA ALA A 198 14.08 -31.74 27.22
C ALA A 198 14.11 -32.86 26.17
N ALA A 199 13.30 -32.72 25.12
CA ALA A 199 13.39 -33.54 23.91
C ALA A 199 14.57 -33.06 23.04
N ALA A 200 15.40 -34.01 22.61
CA ALA A 200 16.58 -33.77 21.78
C ALA A 200 16.21 -33.37 20.34
N PRO A 201 16.99 -32.49 19.69
CA PRO A 201 16.79 -32.15 18.28
C PRO A 201 17.27 -33.30 17.36
N ALA A 202 16.46 -33.62 16.36
CA ALA A 202 16.84 -34.56 15.31
C ALA A 202 17.76 -33.88 14.28
N ALA A 203 18.84 -34.57 13.90
CA ALA A 203 19.79 -34.14 12.88
C ALA A 203 19.23 -34.33 11.45
N PRO A 204 19.58 -33.47 10.47
CA PRO A 204 19.13 -33.64 9.10
C PRO A 204 19.99 -34.67 8.34
N VAL A 205 19.34 -35.51 7.53
CA VAL A 205 19.98 -36.39 6.54
C VAL A 205 19.93 -35.69 5.19
N ALA A 206 21.08 -35.61 4.52
CA ALA A 206 21.23 -35.05 3.18
C ALA A 206 20.70 -36.00 2.10
N ALA A 207 19.93 -35.47 1.16
CA ALA A 207 19.64 -36.10 -0.12
C ALA A 207 19.84 -35.08 -1.24
N SER A 208 20.70 -35.38 -2.21
CA SER A 208 20.85 -34.58 -3.41
C SER A 208 19.57 -34.65 -4.25
N ARG A 209 19.05 -33.52 -4.74
CA ARG A 209 18.19 -33.39 -5.95
C ARG A 209 17.87 -31.92 -6.23
N SER A 210 17.46 -31.66 -7.46
CA SER A 210 17.01 -30.37 -8.03
C SER A 210 16.30 -29.41 -7.07
N ALA A 211 16.52 -28.09 -7.24
CA ALA A 211 15.88 -26.96 -6.56
C ALA A 211 14.95 -27.32 -5.37
N ALA A 212 15.53 -27.45 -4.18
CA ALA A 212 14.80 -27.64 -2.93
C ALA A 212 14.18 -26.31 -2.46
N TRP A 213 13.16 -26.40 -1.61
CA TRP A 213 12.63 -25.26 -0.86
C TRP A 213 13.19 -25.32 0.56
N LEU A 214 13.86 -24.27 1.02
CA LEU A 214 14.52 -24.26 2.33
C LEU A 214 13.95 -23.16 3.24
N PRO A 215 13.85 -23.39 4.55
CA PRO A 215 13.34 -22.39 5.49
C PRO A 215 14.26 -21.18 5.58
N LEU A 216 13.65 -20.01 5.69
CA LEU A 216 14.32 -18.71 5.85
C LEU A 216 14.02 -18.14 7.24
N ASP A 217 15.03 -17.58 7.89
CA ASP A 217 14.84 -16.87 9.15
C ASP A 217 14.19 -15.50 8.92
N THR A 218 12.97 -15.35 9.41
CA THR A 218 12.21 -14.10 9.38
C THR A 218 11.97 -13.54 10.79
N SER A 219 12.76 -13.94 11.79
CA SER A 219 12.56 -13.56 13.19
C SER A 219 12.96 -12.13 13.54
N ASP A 220 13.77 -11.47 12.71
CA ASP A 220 14.19 -10.08 12.85
C ASP A 220 14.37 -9.43 11.48
N LEU A 221 13.47 -8.53 11.12
CA LEU A 221 13.40 -7.89 9.80
C LEU A 221 13.73 -6.40 9.83
N TYR A 222 13.84 -5.79 11.02
CA TYR A 222 14.32 -4.41 11.12
C TYR A 222 15.80 -4.31 10.81
N VAL A 223 16.11 -3.63 9.72
CA VAL A 223 17.48 -3.36 9.28
C VAL A 223 18.29 -2.73 10.40
N ARG A 224 19.49 -3.29 10.63
CA ARG A 224 20.43 -2.80 11.63
C ARG A 224 21.31 -1.70 11.05
N ALA A 225 21.56 -0.68 11.86
CA ALA A 225 22.39 0.46 11.46
C ALA A 225 23.79 0.03 11.01
N GLY A 226 24.32 0.67 9.97
CA GLY A 226 25.67 0.42 9.43
C GLY A 226 25.84 -0.87 8.62
N THR A 227 24.81 -1.70 8.52
CA THR A 227 24.84 -2.91 7.68
C THR A 227 24.77 -2.58 6.19
N ALA A 228 25.04 -3.55 5.32
CA ALA A 228 24.90 -3.37 3.87
C ALA A 228 23.46 -3.11 3.41
N LEU A 229 22.46 -3.40 4.26
CA LEU A 229 21.05 -3.10 4.00
C LEU A 229 20.58 -1.77 4.63
N ASP A 230 21.47 -1.06 5.34
CA ASP A 230 21.18 0.29 5.85
C ASP A 230 21.43 1.34 4.76
N TYR A 231 20.34 1.92 4.28
CA TYR A 231 20.32 2.87 3.17
C TYR A 231 20.33 4.33 3.62
N THR A 232 20.36 4.58 4.93
CA THR A 232 20.50 5.95 5.45
C THR A 232 21.74 6.70 4.97
N PRO A 233 22.91 6.08 4.68
CA PRO A 233 24.09 6.83 4.26
C PRO A 233 23.95 7.60 2.94
N PHE A 234 23.06 7.18 2.03
CA PHE A 234 22.77 7.95 0.81
C PHE A 234 21.49 8.79 0.93
N ALA A 235 20.76 8.69 2.04
CA ALA A 235 19.64 9.56 2.36
C ALA A 235 20.13 10.81 3.11
N GLY A 236 19.60 11.99 2.78
CA GLY A 236 19.93 13.21 3.52
C GLY A 236 19.47 13.14 4.98
N THR A 237 20.16 13.86 5.88
CA THR A 237 19.86 13.91 7.32
C THR A 237 18.91 15.04 7.72
N ALA A 238 18.54 15.91 6.78
CA ALA A 238 17.68 17.05 7.04
C ALA A 238 16.23 16.59 7.35
N PRO A 239 15.57 17.18 8.38
CA PRO A 239 14.16 16.90 8.65
C PRO A 239 13.25 17.20 7.45
N ALA A 240 12.13 16.50 7.34
CA ALA A 240 11.16 16.71 6.27
C ALA A 240 10.62 18.14 6.36
N GLY A 241 10.62 18.84 5.22
CA GLY A 241 10.22 20.23 5.13
C GLY A 241 11.28 21.26 5.50
N ALA A 242 12.50 20.85 5.87
CA ALA A 242 13.63 21.77 6.09
C ALA A 242 13.98 22.58 4.82
N TYR A 243 13.68 22.03 3.63
CA TYR A 243 13.85 22.70 2.34
C TYR A 243 12.57 23.40 1.84
N GLY A 244 11.58 23.56 2.72
CA GLY A 244 10.25 24.06 2.38
C GLY A 244 9.34 22.98 1.79
N ARG A 245 8.15 23.39 1.37
CA ARG A 245 7.13 22.52 0.80
C ARG A 245 7.60 21.90 -0.52
N VAL A 246 7.08 20.71 -0.84
CA VAL A 246 7.20 20.12 -2.17
C VAL A 246 6.35 20.91 -3.17
N ILE A 247 6.93 21.29 -4.30
CA ILE A 247 6.31 22.06 -5.37
C ILE A 247 6.48 21.35 -6.72
N VAL A 248 5.72 21.79 -7.72
CA VAL A 248 6.03 21.50 -9.13
C VAL A 248 6.92 22.62 -9.65
N ASN A 249 8.13 22.29 -10.10
CA ASN A 249 9.07 23.29 -10.61
C ASN A 249 8.75 23.69 -12.06
N ARG A 250 9.55 24.61 -12.62
CA ARG A 250 9.40 25.10 -14.00
C ARG A 250 9.51 24.00 -15.08
N ARG A 251 10.12 22.85 -14.77
CA ARG A 251 10.27 21.69 -15.66
C ARG A 251 9.15 20.65 -15.50
N GLY A 252 8.14 20.93 -14.67
CA GLY A 252 7.07 19.96 -14.40
C GLY A 252 7.51 18.79 -13.51
N GLU A 253 8.58 18.95 -12.73
CA GLU A 253 9.11 17.93 -11.82
C GLU A 253 8.80 18.30 -10.36
N LEU A 254 8.76 17.32 -9.46
CA LEU A 254 8.73 17.61 -8.02
C LEU A 254 10.07 18.20 -7.60
N ALA A 255 10.04 19.27 -6.81
CA ALA A 255 11.21 19.88 -6.18
C ALA A 255 10.85 20.44 -4.80
N PHE A 256 11.84 20.82 -4.00
CA PHE A 256 11.59 21.59 -2.78
C PHE A 256 11.56 23.09 -3.08
N ALA A 257 10.73 23.86 -2.37
CA ALA A 257 10.55 25.29 -2.63
C ALA A 257 11.86 26.10 -2.54
N SER A 258 12.77 25.74 -1.62
CA SER A 258 14.09 26.39 -1.50
C SER A 258 15.14 25.87 -2.51
N GLN A 259 14.85 24.78 -3.22
CA GLN A 259 15.75 24.13 -4.18
C GLN A 259 15.00 23.77 -5.49
N PRO A 260 14.39 24.75 -6.18
CA PRO A 260 13.46 24.47 -7.28
C PRO A 260 14.11 23.80 -8.50
N ASP A 261 15.42 23.96 -8.69
CA ASP A 261 16.15 23.36 -9.82
C ASP A 261 16.62 21.91 -9.58
N ILE A 262 16.49 21.41 -8.34
CA ILE A 262 16.88 20.05 -7.95
C ILE A 262 15.62 19.18 -7.86
N PRO A 263 15.43 18.19 -8.75
CA PRO A 263 14.28 17.32 -8.68
C PRO A 263 14.38 16.38 -7.46
N VAL A 264 13.25 16.14 -6.80
CA VAL A 264 13.13 15.17 -5.71
C VAL A 264 12.35 13.93 -6.17
N ARG A 265 12.81 12.75 -5.75
CA ARG A 265 12.11 11.47 -5.94
C ARG A 265 11.70 10.88 -4.60
N PHE A 266 10.52 10.28 -4.57
CA PHE A 266 9.99 9.64 -3.37
C PHE A 266 9.89 8.13 -3.54
N LEU A 267 10.54 7.39 -2.65
CA LEU A 267 10.23 5.97 -2.44
C LEU A 267 9.40 5.90 -1.16
N SER A 268 8.17 5.41 -1.32
CA SER A 268 7.14 5.47 -0.29
C SER A 268 6.78 4.10 0.24
N VAL A 269 6.66 4.03 1.57
CA VAL A 269 5.88 2.98 2.24
C VAL A 269 4.41 3.26 1.99
N GLN A 270 3.59 2.27 1.61
CA GLN A 270 2.17 2.37 1.93
C GLN A 270 1.96 1.82 3.33
N TRP A 271 1.44 2.66 4.21
CA TRP A 271 1.14 2.31 5.59
C TRP A 271 -0.35 2.48 5.85
N MET A 272 -0.97 1.40 6.32
CA MET A 272 -2.33 1.35 6.82
C MET A 272 -2.25 1.23 8.34
N PRO A 273 -2.95 2.06 9.14
CA PRO A 273 -2.85 1.94 10.59
C PRO A 273 -3.35 0.58 11.10
N PRO A 274 -2.51 -0.22 11.81
CA PRO A 274 -2.98 -1.38 12.55
C PRO A 274 -4.01 -0.98 13.59
N ARG A 275 -5.24 -1.48 13.38
CA ARG A 275 -6.42 -1.01 14.10
C ARG A 275 -6.33 -1.23 15.61
N TYR A 276 -5.66 -2.30 16.03
CA TYR A 276 -5.49 -2.68 17.43
C TYR A 276 -4.07 -2.38 17.94
N GLU A 277 -3.04 -2.58 17.13
CA GLU A 277 -1.66 -2.53 17.63
C GLU A 277 -1.14 -1.09 17.71
N PHE A 278 -1.40 -0.27 16.67
CA PHE A 278 -0.81 1.05 16.56
C PHE A 278 -1.23 2.05 17.65
N PRO A 279 -2.51 2.11 18.06
CA PRO A 279 -2.90 2.91 19.23
C PRO A 279 -2.05 2.63 20.48
N ASN A 280 -1.54 1.41 20.62
CA ASN A 280 -0.91 0.91 21.84
C ASN A 280 0.61 0.85 21.78
N LEU A 281 1.22 1.26 20.66
CA LEU A 281 2.66 1.35 20.58
C LEU A 281 3.20 2.45 21.50
N THR A 282 4.29 2.14 22.20
CA THR A 282 5.01 3.14 22.98
C THR A 282 5.69 4.14 22.05
N ASP A 283 6.05 5.28 22.62
CA ASP A 283 6.82 6.32 21.96
C ASP A 283 8.12 5.78 21.32
N GLU A 284 8.82 4.87 22.01
CA GLU A 284 10.03 4.21 21.53
C GLU A 284 9.74 3.25 20.38
N GLN A 285 8.61 2.53 20.42
CA GLN A 285 8.21 1.64 19.33
C GLN A 285 7.86 2.41 18.07
N ILE A 286 7.17 3.56 18.20
CA ILE A 286 6.90 4.46 17.06
C ILE A 286 8.21 5.01 16.48
N ALA A 287 9.14 5.45 17.33
CA ALA A 287 10.45 5.92 16.89
C ALA A 287 11.28 4.82 16.21
N ALA A 288 11.26 3.59 16.74
CA ALA A 288 11.94 2.43 16.16
C ALA A 288 11.34 2.03 14.81
N PHE A 289 10.03 2.15 14.65
CA PHE A 289 9.38 1.92 13.36
C PHE A 289 9.80 3.00 12.33
N ALA A 290 9.83 4.27 12.73
CA ALA A 290 10.32 5.36 11.88
C ALA A 290 11.80 5.17 11.49
N ASP A 291 12.65 4.67 12.41
CA ASP A 291 14.03 4.26 12.11
C ASP A 291 14.08 3.16 11.04
N ALA A 292 13.24 2.12 11.17
CA ALA A 292 13.21 1.01 10.22
C ALA A 292 12.81 1.49 8.81
N ILE A 293 11.85 2.42 8.72
CA ILE A 293 11.45 3.07 7.46
C ILE A 293 12.64 3.82 6.84
N ALA A 294 13.37 4.61 7.63
CA ALA A 294 14.55 5.35 7.16
C ALA A 294 15.67 4.40 6.68
N ARG A 295 16.00 3.37 7.47
CA ARG A 295 17.06 2.40 7.15
C ARG A 295 16.77 1.56 5.92
N GLN A 296 15.51 1.27 5.63
CA GLN A 296 15.11 0.63 4.37
C GLN A 296 15.05 1.61 3.18
N GLY A 297 15.49 2.85 3.34
CA GLY A 297 15.66 3.80 2.25
C GLY A 297 14.36 4.45 1.79
N TYR A 298 13.31 4.51 2.62
CA TYR A 298 12.08 5.27 2.33
C TYR A 298 12.20 6.75 2.80
N ASN A 299 11.53 7.68 2.12
CA ASN A 299 11.49 9.14 2.40
C ASN A 299 10.07 9.66 2.24
N MET A 300 9.12 8.76 2.05
CA MET A 300 7.71 9.07 2.09
C MET A 300 6.98 7.93 2.79
N VAL A 301 5.92 8.27 3.50
CA VAL A 301 4.90 7.32 3.94
C VAL A 301 3.58 7.78 3.37
N ARG A 302 2.91 6.89 2.63
CA ARG A 302 1.54 7.07 2.20
C ARG A 302 0.61 6.48 3.26
N PHE A 303 -0.21 7.34 3.87
CA PHE A 303 -1.17 6.96 4.89
C PHE A 303 -2.49 6.59 4.23
N HIS A 304 -2.81 5.30 4.26
CA HIS A 304 -3.98 4.73 3.64
C HIS A 304 -5.00 4.31 4.70
N PHE A 305 -6.30 4.57 4.48
CA PHE A 305 -7.36 4.40 5.49
C PHE A 305 -7.15 5.15 6.82
N LEU A 306 -6.31 6.20 6.84
CA LEU A 306 -6.08 7.01 8.03
C LEU A 306 -7.40 7.63 8.54
N ASP A 307 -8.24 8.11 7.63
CA ASP A 307 -9.57 8.65 7.89
C ASP A 307 -10.46 7.69 8.71
N ASN A 308 -10.47 6.40 8.36
CA ASN A 308 -11.27 5.40 9.05
C ASN A 308 -10.70 5.06 10.43
N PHE A 309 -9.38 5.14 10.58
CA PHE A 309 -8.68 4.93 11.83
C PHE A 309 -8.94 6.09 12.80
N ILE A 310 -8.70 7.33 12.38
CA ILE A 310 -8.85 8.51 13.25
C ILE A 310 -10.32 8.88 13.48
N ASN A 311 -11.26 8.55 12.59
CA ASN A 311 -12.69 8.81 12.81
C ASN A 311 -13.43 7.62 13.49
N ALA A 312 -12.70 6.59 13.90
CA ALA A 312 -13.23 5.38 14.55
C ALA A 312 -14.27 4.58 13.75
N ASN A 313 -14.38 4.78 12.43
CA ASN A 313 -15.28 4.00 11.58
C ASN A 313 -15.02 2.48 11.67
N ASN A 314 -13.79 2.09 11.96
CA ASN A 314 -13.37 0.70 12.15
C ASN A 314 -13.81 0.10 13.51
N LYS A 315 -14.19 0.93 14.48
CA LYS A 315 -14.67 0.57 15.83
C LYS A 315 -16.18 0.75 15.99
N ALA A 316 -16.89 1.07 14.89
CA ALA A 316 -18.30 1.40 14.90
C ALA A 316 -19.19 0.28 15.43
N ALA A 317 -20.38 0.66 15.90
CA ALA A 317 -21.36 -0.27 16.46
C ALA A 317 -21.83 -1.32 15.45
N ALA A 318 -21.79 -2.58 15.86
CA ALA A 318 -22.38 -3.70 15.15
C ALA A 318 -23.88 -3.76 15.44
N LEU A 319 -24.66 -2.94 14.75
CA LEU A 319 -26.11 -2.86 14.94
C LEU A 319 -26.84 -4.10 14.41
N LYS A 320 -27.90 -4.55 15.09
CA LYS A 320 -28.80 -5.62 14.59
C LYS A 320 -29.50 -5.21 13.30
N LYS A 321 -29.80 -3.92 13.15
CA LYS A 321 -30.46 -3.32 11.97
C LYS A 321 -29.64 -2.10 11.50
N PRO A 322 -28.57 -2.30 10.72
CA PRO A 322 -27.78 -1.17 10.24
C PRO A 322 -28.60 -0.30 9.29
N PRO A 323 -28.45 1.04 9.33
CA PRO A 323 -29.16 1.93 8.42
C PRO A 323 -28.73 1.70 6.97
N SER A 324 -29.70 1.66 6.05
CA SER A 324 -29.43 1.66 4.60
C SER A 324 -29.06 3.04 4.06
N ARG A 325 -29.41 4.10 4.81
CA ARG A 325 -29.08 5.51 4.62
C ARG A 325 -28.85 6.18 5.97
N TYR A 326 -27.88 7.08 6.07
CA TYR A 326 -27.52 7.80 7.29
C TYR A 326 -27.21 9.26 6.97
N VAL A 327 -27.36 10.14 7.95
CA VAL A 327 -26.97 11.55 7.86
C VAL A 327 -25.56 11.68 8.40
N LEU A 328 -24.70 12.35 7.64
CA LEU A 328 -23.34 12.62 8.03
C LEU A 328 -23.23 13.99 8.72
N PRO A 329 -22.28 14.17 9.67
CA PRO A 329 -21.88 15.48 10.15
C PRO A 329 -21.52 16.41 9.00
N GLU A 330 -21.97 17.66 9.04
CA GLU A 330 -21.80 18.66 7.97
C GLU A 330 -20.88 19.81 8.38
N ASN A 331 -20.58 19.95 9.69
CA ASN A 331 -19.74 21.02 10.22
C ASN A 331 -18.45 20.47 10.85
N PRO A 332 -17.31 21.20 10.77
CA PRO A 332 -16.03 20.75 11.33
C PRO A 332 -16.07 20.41 12.82
N ASP A 333 -16.87 21.11 13.62
CA ASP A 333 -16.99 20.90 15.07
C ASP A 333 -17.82 19.65 15.42
N GLU A 334 -18.61 19.15 14.47
CA GLU A 334 -19.33 17.89 14.60
C GLU A 334 -18.44 16.69 14.29
N ILE A 335 -17.29 16.88 13.65
CA ILE A 335 -16.34 15.80 13.34
C ILE A 335 -15.54 15.45 14.58
N ARG A 336 -15.62 14.18 14.98
CA ARG A 336 -14.93 13.65 16.16
C ARG A 336 -13.81 12.71 15.75
N TRP A 337 -12.63 12.98 16.29
CA TRP A 337 -11.48 12.08 16.18
C TRP A 337 -11.43 11.16 17.40
N ASP A 338 -11.03 9.90 17.19
CA ASP A 338 -10.54 9.04 18.25
C ASP A 338 -9.25 9.66 18.80
N PRO A 339 -9.26 10.13 20.07
CA PRO A 339 -8.17 10.93 20.60
C PRO A 339 -6.86 10.15 20.64
N LYS A 340 -6.92 8.85 20.93
CA LYS A 340 -5.75 7.97 20.99
C LYS A 340 -5.18 7.73 19.59
N ALA A 341 -6.03 7.46 18.60
CA ALA A 341 -5.63 7.30 17.21
C ALA A 341 -4.96 8.57 16.65
N LEU A 342 -5.55 9.75 16.92
CA LEU A 342 -5.02 11.04 16.47
C LEU A 342 -3.66 11.34 17.12
N ASP A 343 -3.55 11.18 18.44
CA ASP A 343 -2.31 11.42 19.18
C ASP A 343 -1.15 10.54 18.69
N ARG A 344 -1.38 9.23 18.52
CA ARG A 344 -0.37 8.31 17.97
C ARG A 344 0.01 8.65 16.53
N THR A 345 -0.96 9.10 15.72
CA THR A 345 -0.72 9.59 14.35
C THR A 345 0.17 10.83 14.36
N HIS A 346 -0.13 11.81 15.22
CA HIS A 346 0.67 13.02 15.40
C HIS A 346 2.11 12.72 15.83
N ARG A 347 2.29 11.80 16.77
CA ARG A 347 3.63 11.36 17.18
C ARG A 347 4.38 10.72 16.01
N PHE A 348 3.72 9.85 15.25
CA PHE A 348 4.37 9.19 14.13
C PHE A 348 4.74 10.17 13.01
N PHE A 349 3.87 11.13 12.68
CA PHE A 349 4.23 12.25 11.81
C PHE A 349 5.50 12.97 12.30
N ALA A 350 5.57 13.34 13.58
CA ALA A 350 6.75 14.00 14.13
C ALA A 350 8.02 13.13 14.05
N GLU A 351 7.93 11.82 14.34
CA GLU A 351 9.08 10.90 14.23
C GLU A 351 9.56 10.69 12.79
N LEU A 352 8.64 10.64 11.82
CA LEU A 352 8.97 10.59 10.40
C LEU A 352 9.66 11.90 9.96
N LYS A 353 9.11 13.04 10.38
CA LYS A 353 9.64 14.36 10.05
C LYS A 353 11.07 14.54 10.52
N LYS A 354 11.40 14.14 11.77
CA LYS A 354 12.78 14.17 12.30
C LYS A 354 13.79 13.44 11.40
N ARG A 355 13.34 12.44 10.65
CA ARG A 355 14.18 11.55 9.80
C ARG A 355 14.16 11.92 8.32
N GLY A 356 13.60 13.07 7.94
CA GLY A 356 13.53 13.46 6.53
C GLY A 356 12.45 12.72 5.73
N ILE A 357 11.49 12.08 6.40
CA ILE A 357 10.43 11.29 5.75
C ILE A 357 9.16 12.15 5.63
N TYR A 358 8.73 12.36 4.39
CA TYR A 358 7.55 13.13 4.00
C TYR A 358 6.27 12.29 4.08
N TRP A 359 5.11 12.93 3.98
CA TRP A 359 3.81 12.26 4.03
C TRP A 359 3.06 12.43 2.71
N ASN A 360 2.41 11.34 2.30
CA ASN A 360 1.36 11.32 1.30
C ASN A 360 0.05 10.90 1.99
N LEU A 361 -0.99 11.74 1.98
CA LEU A 361 -2.23 11.45 2.71
C LEU A 361 -3.39 11.19 1.77
N ASP A 362 -4.15 10.12 1.99
CA ASP A 362 -5.52 10.10 1.50
C ASP A 362 -6.37 10.96 2.45
N PHE A 363 -6.98 12.04 1.95
CA PHE A 363 -7.98 12.75 2.76
C PHE A 363 -9.11 11.80 3.10
N MET A 364 -9.60 11.02 2.13
CA MET A 364 -10.61 9.99 2.37
C MET A 364 -10.32 8.68 1.62
N THR A 365 -10.45 7.56 2.33
CA THR A 365 -10.53 6.20 1.75
C THR A 365 -11.87 5.54 2.09
N SER A 366 -12.61 6.08 3.07
CA SER A 366 -13.87 5.57 3.59
C SER A 366 -14.93 5.37 2.51
N PHE A 367 -15.63 4.23 2.61
CA PHE A 367 -16.85 3.99 1.82
C PHE A 367 -18.10 4.56 2.50
N VAL A 368 -17.98 5.00 3.76
CA VAL A 368 -19.10 5.47 4.60
C VAL A 368 -18.99 6.95 5.01
N GLY A 369 -17.96 7.66 4.55
CA GLY A 369 -17.69 9.04 4.96
C GLY A 369 -17.08 9.10 6.36
N TYR A 370 -17.13 10.26 6.99
CA TYR A 370 -16.71 10.46 8.38
C TYR A 370 -17.95 10.39 9.28
N THR A 371 -18.18 9.21 9.87
CA THR A 371 -19.42 8.90 10.61
C THR A 371 -19.29 9.05 12.12
N ASN A 372 -18.11 9.45 12.62
CA ASN A 372 -17.78 9.48 14.04
C ASN A 372 -17.98 8.11 14.71
N GLY A 373 -17.62 7.04 14.00
CA GLY A 373 -17.82 5.66 14.47
C GLY A 373 -19.27 5.18 14.51
N ALA A 374 -20.21 5.84 13.83
CA ALA A 374 -21.61 5.39 13.78
C ALA A 374 -21.85 4.26 12.77
N VAL A 375 -21.10 4.22 11.66
CA VAL A 375 -21.30 3.24 10.59
C VAL A 375 -20.04 2.41 10.37
N LEU A 376 -20.20 1.09 10.49
CA LEU A 376 -19.12 0.15 10.21
C LEU A 376 -18.91 0.01 8.70
N GLN A 377 -17.70 0.32 8.23
CA GLN A 377 -17.30 0.20 6.83
C GLN A 377 -17.37 -1.24 6.26
N GLN A 378 -17.45 -2.27 7.13
CA GLN A 378 -17.08 -3.66 6.81
C GLN A 378 -18.17 -4.54 6.18
N THR A 379 -19.39 -4.05 5.97
CA THR A 379 -20.36 -4.91 5.26
C THR A 379 -20.02 -4.88 3.77
N GLY A 380 -19.74 -6.03 3.14
CA GLY A 380 -19.53 -6.11 1.67
C GLY A 380 -20.73 -5.60 0.86
N ALA A 381 -21.88 -5.39 1.52
CA ALA A 381 -23.02 -4.65 1.02
C ALA A 381 -22.69 -3.16 0.76
N VAL A 382 -21.93 -2.48 1.64
CA VAL A 382 -21.62 -1.04 1.56
C VAL A 382 -20.73 -0.68 0.37
N THR A 383 -19.71 -1.48 0.04
CA THR A 383 -18.80 -1.17 -1.10
C THR A 383 -19.53 -1.19 -2.44
N ARG A 384 -20.61 -1.98 -2.54
CA ARG A 384 -21.49 -2.09 -3.71
C ARG A 384 -22.81 -1.33 -3.55
N ASN A 385 -23.02 -0.67 -2.41
CA ASN A 385 -24.23 0.08 -2.13
C ASN A 385 -24.22 1.38 -2.94
N PRO A 386 -25.33 1.78 -3.60
CA PRO A 386 -25.47 3.12 -4.15
C PRO A 386 -25.17 4.25 -3.14
N PHE A 387 -25.40 4.02 -1.85
CA PHE A 387 -25.10 4.95 -0.74
C PHE A 387 -23.63 4.95 -0.29
N ASN A 388 -22.73 4.33 -1.08
CA ASN A 388 -21.29 4.42 -0.89
C ASN A 388 -20.80 5.85 -1.15
N THR A 389 -19.91 6.36 -0.31
CA THR A 389 -19.32 7.71 -0.43
C THR A 389 -18.70 7.99 -1.80
N LYS A 390 -18.05 6.98 -2.40
CA LYS A 390 -17.46 7.07 -3.75
C LYS A 390 -18.50 7.34 -4.84
N VAL A 391 -19.78 7.00 -4.61
CA VAL A 391 -20.91 7.32 -5.50
C VAL A 391 -21.58 8.62 -5.06
N GLN A 392 -21.87 8.75 -3.76
CA GLN A 392 -22.64 9.86 -3.22
C GLN A 392 -21.94 11.22 -3.38
N LEU A 393 -20.61 11.28 -3.44
CA LEU A 393 -19.91 12.56 -3.70
C LEU A 393 -20.19 13.16 -5.09
N TYR A 394 -20.70 12.38 -6.05
CA TYR A 394 -21.14 12.93 -7.34
C TYR A 394 -22.47 13.70 -7.24
N VAL A 395 -23.33 13.39 -6.27
CA VAL A 395 -24.76 13.77 -6.33
C VAL A 395 -25.39 14.24 -5.02
N ASN A 396 -24.77 13.99 -3.87
CA ASN A 396 -25.35 14.22 -2.56
C ASN A 396 -24.64 15.33 -1.78
N ALA A 397 -25.38 16.38 -1.44
CA ALA A 397 -24.88 17.55 -0.73
C ALA A 397 -24.37 17.23 0.69
N ASN A 398 -25.05 16.35 1.44
CA ASN A 398 -24.64 15.98 2.80
C ASN A 398 -23.28 15.27 2.81
N PHE A 399 -22.99 14.41 1.82
CA PHE A 399 -21.67 13.78 1.69
C PHE A 399 -20.58 14.78 1.33
N ARG A 400 -20.88 15.77 0.46
CA ARG A 400 -19.93 16.84 0.12
C ARG A 400 -19.64 17.73 1.32
N ALA A 401 -20.68 18.09 2.08
CA ALA A 401 -20.54 18.84 3.32
C ALA A 401 -19.71 18.07 4.34
N ASN A 402 -19.94 16.77 4.51
CA ASN A 402 -19.14 15.90 5.38
C ASN A 402 -17.66 15.82 4.98
N TRP A 403 -17.37 15.63 3.69
CA TRP A 403 -15.99 15.66 3.20
C TRP A 403 -15.34 17.01 3.51
N ARG A 404 -16.03 18.12 3.22
CA ARG A 404 -15.53 19.48 3.51
C ARG A 404 -15.29 19.69 5.00
N ALA A 405 -16.23 19.30 5.86
CA ALA A 405 -16.14 19.43 7.31
C ALA A 405 -14.91 18.71 7.87
N ALA A 406 -14.75 17.45 7.48
CA ALA A 406 -13.68 16.61 7.98
C ALA A 406 -12.31 17.04 7.45
N VAL A 407 -12.21 17.42 6.17
CA VAL A 407 -10.96 17.94 5.60
C VAL A 407 -10.61 19.29 6.19
N THR A 408 -11.59 20.16 6.45
CA THR A 408 -11.38 21.41 7.18
C THR A 408 -10.80 21.14 8.56
N ARG A 409 -11.40 20.22 9.32
CA ARG A 409 -10.90 19.86 10.65
C ARG A 409 -9.49 19.27 10.57
N LEU A 410 -9.26 18.29 9.70
CA LEU A 410 -7.97 17.61 9.55
C LEU A 410 -6.84 18.57 9.14
N LEU A 411 -7.10 19.50 8.21
CA LEU A 411 -6.10 20.46 7.74
C LEU A 411 -5.73 21.51 8.80
N ASN A 412 -6.66 21.87 9.68
CA ASN A 412 -6.43 22.85 10.74
C ASN A 412 -6.02 22.21 12.08
N ASP A 413 -6.03 20.88 12.18
CA ASP A 413 -5.61 20.15 13.38
C ASP A 413 -4.12 20.39 13.62
N ILE A 414 -3.78 20.88 14.83
CA ILE A 414 -2.41 21.22 15.21
C ILE A 414 -1.76 19.98 15.81
N ASN A 415 -0.68 19.51 15.19
CA ASN A 415 0.11 18.43 15.74
C ASN A 415 0.92 18.95 16.95
N PRO A 416 0.66 18.48 18.19
CA PRO A 416 1.32 19.00 19.39
C PRO A 416 2.82 18.70 19.44
N TYR A 417 3.30 17.72 18.66
CA TYR A 417 4.71 17.34 18.62
C TYR A 417 5.53 18.11 17.57
N THR A 418 4.87 18.77 16.61
CA THR A 418 5.54 19.64 15.61
C THR A 418 5.18 21.12 15.76
N GLY A 419 4.08 21.43 16.46
CA GLY A 419 3.54 22.78 16.62
C GLY A 419 2.90 23.35 15.35
N LEU A 420 2.68 22.51 14.32
CA LEU A 420 2.17 22.94 13.02
C LEU A 420 0.81 22.31 12.74
N SER A 421 -0.05 23.07 12.06
CA SER A 421 -1.24 22.51 11.44
C SER A 421 -0.85 21.65 10.25
N LEU A 422 -1.67 20.66 9.89
CA LEU A 422 -1.36 19.79 8.75
C LEU A 422 -1.25 20.57 7.42
N LYS A 423 -2.07 21.61 7.22
CA LYS A 423 -1.98 22.45 6.02
C LYS A 423 -0.70 23.28 5.98
N ASP A 424 -0.15 23.68 7.13
CA ASP A 424 1.06 24.51 7.22
C ASP A 424 2.34 23.68 7.30
N ASP A 425 2.25 22.37 7.56
CA ASP A 425 3.42 21.51 7.64
C ASP A 425 3.99 21.16 6.24
N PRO A 426 5.22 21.59 5.91
CA PRO A 426 5.87 21.26 4.63
C PRO A 426 6.23 19.77 4.47
N ALA A 427 6.14 18.95 5.52
CA ALA A 427 6.30 17.50 5.43
C ALA A 427 5.12 16.81 4.70
N LEU A 428 3.94 17.44 4.63
CA LEU A 428 2.87 16.98 3.76
C LEU A 428 3.20 17.33 2.30
N ALA A 429 3.69 16.32 1.57
CA ALA A 429 4.19 16.47 0.20
C ALA A 429 3.10 16.30 -0.86
N LEU A 430 2.14 15.40 -0.63
CA LEU A 430 1.07 15.08 -1.58
C LEU A 430 -0.19 14.65 -0.81
N ALA A 431 -1.38 14.95 -1.32
CA ALA A 431 -2.61 14.35 -0.82
C ALA A 431 -3.52 13.85 -1.96
N SER A 432 -4.19 12.72 -1.75
CA SER A 432 -5.28 12.24 -2.59
C SER A 432 -6.62 12.70 -2.03
N CYS A 433 -7.48 13.32 -2.84
CA CYS A 433 -8.77 13.83 -2.38
C CYS A 433 -9.71 12.71 -1.93
N LEU A 434 -9.76 11.65 -2.72
CA LEU A 434 -10.45 10.40 -2.40
C LEU A 434 -9.77 9.24 -3.13
N ASN A 435 -9.42 8.16 -2.44
CA ASN A 435 -8.76 7.03 -3.09
C ASN A 435 -9.71 6.26 -4.04
N GLU A 436 -9.32 6.07 -5.30
CA GLU A 436 -9.98 5.21 -6.29
C GLU A 436 -11.49 5.50 -6.48
N GLN A 437 -11.81 6.73 -6.88
CA GLN A 437 -13.19 7.24 -7.00
C GLN A 437 -13.86 6.97 -8.34
N GLU A 438 -13.14 6.50 -9.36
CA GLU A 438 -13.59 6.40 -10.75
C GLU A 438 -15.00 5.78 -10.91
N ILE A 439 -15.71 6.21 -11.94
CA ILE A 439 -17.01 5.60 -12.32
C ILE A 439 -16.78 4.24 -12.99
N LEU A 440 -16.92 3.14 -12.25
CA LEU A 440 -16.58 1.77 -12.66
C LEU A 440 -17.76 1.03 -13.28
N ILE A 441 -18.27 1.45 -14.44
CA ILE A 441 -19.28 0.67 -15.18
C ILE A 441 -18.63 -0.59 -15.77
N PRO A 442 -19.22 -1.80 -15.68
CA PRO A 442 -20.46 -2.17 -14.95
C PRO A 442 -20.19 -2.69 -13.52
N HIS A 443 -18.95 -2.61 -13.03
CA HIS A 443 -18.50 -3.20 -11.77
C HIS A 443 -19.09 -2.57 -10.51
N ARG A 444 -19.55 -1.32 -10.54
CA ARG A 444 -20.25 -0.66 -9.43
C ARG A 444 -21.68 -0.31 -9.84
N LYS A 445 -22.62 -0.59 -8.94
CA LYS A 445 -24.03 -0.23 -9.13
C LYS A 445 -24.21 1.24 -8.75
N TYR A 446 -24.24 2.09 -9.77
CA TYR A 446 -24.59 3.50 -9.61
C TYR A 446 -26.11 3.67 -9.47
N GLY A 447 -26.90 2.77 -10.07
CA GLY A 447 -28.36 2.79 -9.98
C GLY A 447 -28.94 4.13 -10.46
N ARG A 448 -30.07 4.52 -9.87
CA ARG A 448 -30.69 5.84 -10.09
C ARG A 448 -29.97 6.99 -9.38
N GLU A 449 -28.90 6.73 -8.62
CA GLU A 449 -28.23 7.79 -7.86
C GLU A 449 -27.60 8.83 -8.77
N LEU A 450 -27.13 8.44 -9.96
CA LEU A 450 -26.58 9.38 -10.94
C LEU A 450 -27.66 10.07 -11.78
N ASP A 451 -28.92 9.65 -11.71
CA ASP A 451 -30.02 10.20 -12.52
C ASP A 451 -30.15 11.72 -12.41
N PRO A 452 -30.03 12.36 -11.23
CA PRO A 452 -30.11 13.82 -11.13
C PRO A 452 -29.03 14.52 -11.97
N ALA A 453 -27.78 14.02 -11.92
CA ALA A 453 -26.68 14.57 -12.70
C ALA A 453 -26.80 14.23 -14.19
N TRP A 454 -27.25 13.01 -14.49
CA TRP A 454 -27.50 12.52 -15.85
C TRP A 454 -28.59 13.32 -16.57
N HIS A 455 -29.76 13.48 -15.95
CA HIS A 455 -30.85 14.27 -16.52
C HIS A 455 -30.46 15.75 -16.67
N LYS A 456 -29.65 16.29 -15.75
CA LYS A 456 -29.10 17.65 -15.89
C LYS A 456 -28.20 17.77 -17.11
N TYR A 457 -27.32 16.80 -17.35
CA TYR A 457 -26.49 16.75 -18.57
C TYR A 457 -27.35 16.72 -19.84
N LEU A 458 -28.33 15.83 -19.91
CA LEU A 458 -29.21 15.70 -21.08
C LEU A 458 -30.01 16.98 -21.36
N LYS A 459 -30.55 17.61 -20.31
CA LYS A 459 -31.26 18.90 -20.39
C LYS A 459 -30.36 20.00 -20.95
N ASN A 460 -29.12 20.08 -20.48
CA ASN A 460 -28.18 21.09 -20.96
C ASN A 460 -27.77 20.87 -22.43
N LYS A 461 -27.62 19.60 -22.85
CA LYS A 461 -27.19 19.28 -24.21
C LYS A 461 -28.32 19.44 -25.24
N TYR A 462 -29.50 18.91 -24.94
CA TYR A 462 -30.60 18.82 -25.91
C TYR A 462 -31.67 19.89 -25.75
N THR A 463 -31.73 20.57 -24.60
CA THR A 463 -32.80 21.50 -24.21
C THR A 463 -34.18 20.83 -24.03
N THR A 464 -34.63 20.03 -25.00
CA THR A 464 -35.93 19.33 -24.97
C THR A 464 -35.81 17.83 -25.22
N TYR A 465 -36.82 17.05 -24.79
CA TYR A 465 -36.84 15.60 -25.01
C TYR A 465 -37.04 15.24 -26.49
N THR A 466 -37.77 16.05 -27.27
CA THR A 466 -37.93 15.84 -28.72
C THR A 466 -36.58 15.87 -29.44
N ALA A 467 -35.71 16.83 -29.08
CA ALA A 467 -34.37 16.93 -29.65
C ALA A 467 -33.50 15.71 -29.29
N LEU A 468 -33.57 15.23 -28.05
CA LEU A 468 -32.89 13.99 -27.62
C LEU A 468 -33.39 12.78 -28.38
N HIS A 469 -34.71 12.59 -28.42
CA HIS A 469 -35.34 11.45 -29.10
C HIS A 469 -34.95 11.42 -30.58
N ALA A 470 -34.92 12.57 -31.26
CA ALA A 470 -34.45 12.65 -32.63
C ALA A 470 -32.94 12.34 -32.76
N ALA A 471 -32.10 12.87 -31.87
CA ALA A 471 -30.65 12.66 -31.91
C ALA A 471 -30.23 11.20 -31.62
N TRP A 472 -31.08 10.44 -30.94
CA TRP A 472 -30.86 9.05 -30.59
C TRP A 472 -31.70 8.07 -31.43
N ASP A 473 -32.37 8.55 -32.48
CA ASP A 473 -33.26 7.75 -33.32
C ASP A 473 -34.34 6.99 -32.52
N GLY A 474 -34.79 7.58 -31.40
CA GLY A 474 -35.78 7.00 -30.50
C GLY A 474 -35.31 5.76 -29.74
N GLN A 475 -34.00 5.55 -29.58
CA GLN A 475 -33.45 4.35 -28.94
C GLN A 475 -32.31 4.66 -27.96
N CYS A 476 -32.20 3.85 -26.91
CA CYS A 476 -31.07 3.82 -25.99
C CYS A 476 -30.44 2.42 -26.03
N GLY A 477 -29.44 2.22 -26.89
CA GLY A 477 -29.02 0.87 -27.29
C GLY A 477 -30.19 0.16 -27.98
N ASP A 478 -30.45 -1.09 -27.60
CA ASP A 478 -31.58 -1.87 -28.14
C ASP A 478 -32.92 -1.53 -27.46
N THR A 479 -32.98 -0.54 -26.56
CA THR A 479 -34.19 -0.17 -25.81
C THR A 479 -34.91 1.00 -26.49
N PRO A 480 -36.14 0.82 -27.02
CA PRO A 480 -36.93 1.92 -27.55
C PRO A 480 -37.29 2.96 -26.47
N LEU A 481 -37.17 4.23 -26.81
CA LEU A 481 -37.62 5.34 -25.99
C LEU A 481 -39.11 5.62 -26.23
N PRO A 482 -39.87 6.05 -25.21
CA PRO A 482 -41.24 6.53 -25.40
C PRO A 482 -41.28 7.73 -26.37
N PRO A 483 -42.35 7.89 -27.17
CA PRO A 483 -42.49 9.04 -28.07
C PRO A 483 -42.53 10.36 -27.29
N PRO A 484 -42.08 11.49 -27.88
CA PRO A 484 -42.13 12.78 -27.22
C PRO A 484 -43.56 13.20 -26.85
N PRO A 485 -43.77 13.84 -25.68
CA PRO A 485 -45.08 14.39 -25.31
C PRO A 485 -45.48 15.54 -26.25
N ALA A 486 -46.79 15.78 -26.40
CA ALA A 486 -47.33 16.78 -27.33
C ALA A 486 -46.90 18.23 -27.03
N ASP A 487 -46.54 18.53 -25.77
CA ASP A 487 -45.90 19.78 -25.36
C ASP A 487 -44.68 19.46 -24.49
N ASP A 488 -43.50 19.43 -25.11
CA ASP A 488 -42.24 19.14 -24.42
C ASP A 488 -41.61 20.38 -23.76
N SER A 489 -42.12 21.58 -24.06
CA SER A 489 -41.62 22.85 -23.54
C SER A 489 -41.97 23.05 -22.05
N ALA A 490 -43.03 22.37 -21.60
CA ALA A 490 -43.52 22.40 -20.21
C ALA A 490 -43.14 21.16 -19.37
N SER A 491 -42.74 20.02 -19.98
CA SER A 491 -42.51 18.77 -19.24
C SER A 491 -41.06 18.62 -18.76
N ARG A 492 -40.72 19.30 -17.66
CA ARG A 492 -39.43 19.13 -16.95
C ARG A 492 -39.11 17.68 -16.54
N ASP A 493 -40.11 16.80 -16.56
CA ASP A 493 -40.02 15.40 -16.15
C ASP A 493 -39.79 14.41 -17.31
N ALA A 494 -39.88 14.82 -18.58
CA ALA A 494 -39.75 13.89 -19.71
C ALA A 494 -38.37 13.21 -19.82
N PHE A 495 -37.31 13.87 -19.34
CA PHE A 495 -35.97 13.26 -19.28
C PHE A 495 -35.88 12.06 -18.31
N THR A 496 -36.84 11.89 -17.38
CA THR A 496 -36.91 10.71 -16.50
C THR A 496 -37.36 9.44 -17.23
N LEU A 497 -37.83 9.57 -18.48
CA LEU A 497 -38.13 8.45 -19.37
C LEU A 497 -36.87 7.81 -19.95
N VAL A 498 -35.72 8.49 -19.86
CA VAL A 498 -34.45 8.00 -20.36
C VAL A 498 -33.85 6.99 -19.37
N PRO A 499 -33.36 5.82 -19.82
CA PRO A 499 -32.68 4.88 -18.94
C PRO A 499 -31.50 5.52 -18.19
N SER A 500 -31.29 5.10 -16.93
CA SER A 500 -30.11 5.43 -16.14
C SER A 500 -28.83 4.99 -16.85
N ILE A 501 -27.71 5.67 -16.55
CA ILE A 501 -26.38 5.29 -17.03
C ILE A 501 -26.08 3.82 -16.73
N ASN A 502 -25.71 3.06 -17.76
CA ASN A 502 -25.47 1.61 -17.70
C ASN A 502 -24.38 1.19 -18.71
N GLU A 503 -24.25 -0.11 -18.98
CA GLU A 503 -23.28 -0.68 -19.93
C GLU A 503 -23.40 -0.15 -21.37
N ILE A 504 -24.48 0.51 -21.78
CA ILE A 504 -24.57 1.21 -23.08
C ILE A 504 -23.46 2.26 -23.21
N ALA A 505 -22.94 2.79 -22.10
CA ALA A 505 -21.77 3.68 -22.07
C ALA A 505 -20.48 3.07 -22.68
N LEU A 506 -20.44 1.74 -22.90
CA LEU A 506 -19.33 1.03 -23.55
C LEU A 506 -19.48 0.98 -25.08
N THR A 507 -20.58 1.48 -25.65
CA THR A 507 -20.93 1.35 -27.08
C THR A 507 -20.71 2.65 -27.85
N ASP A 508 -20.55 2.55 -29.17
CA ASP A 508 -20.49 3.71 -30.08
C ASP A 508 -21.87 4.14 -30.62
N THR A 509 -22.88 4.10 -29.76
CA THR A 509 -24.22 4.66 -30.06
C THR A 509 -24.29 6.12 -29.60
N PRO A 510 -25.20 6.98 -30.14
CA PRO A 510 -25.42 8.32 -29.61
C PRO A 510 -25.65 8.34 -28.09
N ALA A 511 -26.50 7.43 -27.59
CA ALA A 511 -26.75 7.25 -26.16
C ALA A 511 -25.49 6.82 -25.38
N GLY A 512 -24.72 5.87 -25.90
CA GLY A 512 -23.49 5.39 -25.27
C GLY A 512 -22.43 6.48 -25.13
N ARG A 513 -22.22 7.27 -26.18
CA ARG A 513 -21.31 8.43 -26.17
C ARG A 513 -21.75 9.47 -25.16
N ASP A 514 -23.06 9.75 -25.07
CA ASP A 514 -23.61 10.68 -24.09
C ASP A 514 -23.44 10.21 -22.65
N MET A 515 -23.72 8.93 -22.37
CA MET A 515 -23.52 8.36 -21.04
C MET A 515 -22.05 8.44 -20.63
N ALA A 516 -21.13 8.09 -21.54
CA ALA A 516 -19.70 8.15 -21.27
C ALA A 516 -19.20 9.59 -21.05
N ARG A 517 -19.69 10.55 -21.84
CA ARG A 517 -19.40 11.98 -21.67
C ARG A 517 -19.93 12.49 -20.34
N ALA A 518 -21.16 12.16 -19.98
CA ALA A 518 -21.75 12.53 -18.70
C ALA A 518 -20.93 12.00 -17.52
N CYS A 519 -20.44 10.74 -17.58
CA CYS A 519 -19.53 10.22 -16.57
C CYS A 519 -18.24 11.06 -16.44
N GLY A 520 -17.59 11.39 -17.56
CA GLY A 520 -16.38 12.22 -17.54
C GLY A 520 -16.61 13.64 -17.01
N GLU A 521 -17.77 14.22 -17.29
CA GLU A 521 -18.18 15.53 -16.76
C GLU A 521 -18.47 15.48 -15.26
N MET A 522 -19.11 14.42 -14.76
CA MET A 522 -19.30 14.21 -13.31
C MET A 522 -17.95 14.07 -12.58
N GLU A 523 -16.99 13.35 -13.15
CA GLU A 523 -15.63 13.25 -12.60
C GLU A 523 -14.91 14.61 -12.62
N SER A 524 -15.08 15.39 -13.69
CA SER A 524 -14.49 16.73 -13.78
C SER A 524 -15.12 17.71 -12.77
N GLU A 525 -16.43 17.67 -12.60
CA GLU A 525 -17.15 18.53 -11.66
C GLU A 525 -16.78 18.23 -10.21
N VAL A 526 -16.73 16.96 -9.80
CA VAL A 526 -16.32 16.62 -8.43
C VAL A 526 -14.85 16.95 -8.18
N SER A 527 -14.00 16.89 -9.22
CA SER A 527 -12.60 17.35 -9.13
C SER A 527 -12.52 18.85 -8.85
N LEU A 528 -13.33 19.66 -9.52
CA LEU A 528 -13.41 21.09 -9.27
C LEU A 528 -13.95 21.39 -7.88
N PHE A 529 -14.93 20.63 -7.38
CA PHE A 529 -15.40 20.72 -6.00
C PHE A 529 -14.25 20.55 -4.99
N TYR A 530 -13.41 19.52 -5.15
CA TYR A 530 -12.26 19.31 -4.25
C TYR A 530 -11.25 20.44 -4.35
N LEU A 531 -10.83 20.81 -5.57
CA LEU A 531 -9.82 21.85 -5.80
C LEU A 531 -10.26 23.22 -5.29
N ASN A 532 -11.53 23.59 -5.50
CA ASN A 532 -12.09 24.85 -5.01
C ASN A 532 -12.20 24.84 -3.48
N THR A 533 -12.70 23.74 -2.90
CA THR A 533 -12.77 23.61 -1.43
C THR A 533 -11.39 23.74 -0.80
N LEU A 534 -10.38 23.05 -1.32
CA LEU A 534 -9.01 23.13 -0.79
C LEU A 534 -8.41 24.53 -0.94
N ARG A 535 -8.69 25.23 -2.04
CA ARG A 535 -8.29 26.63 -2.23
C ARG A 535 -8.94 27.56 -1.21
N GLU A 536 -10.25 27.40 -0.97
CA GLU A 536 -10.98 28.17 0.05
C GLU A 536 -10.46 27.92 1.48
N LEU A 537 -9.99 26.71 1.76
CA LEU A 537 -9.35 26.35 3.02
C LEU A 537 -7.89 26.83 3.15
N GLY A 538 -7.34 27.46 2.10
CA GLY A 538 -5.97 27.95 2.08
C GLY A 538 -4.90 26.85 1.95
N PHE A 539 -5.27 25.65 1.48
CA PHE A 539 -4.31 24.56 1.29
C PHE A 539 -3.44 24.82 0.06
N THR A 540 -2.12 24.87 0.26
CA THR A 540 -1.11 25.12 -0.79
C THR A 540 -0.30 23.88 -1.16
N GLY A 541 -0.61 22.72 -0.56
CA GLY A 541 0.01 21.45 -0.89
C GLY A 541 -0.40 20.88 -2.24
N LEU A 542 0.41 19.96 -2.75
CA LEU A 542 0.10 19.24 -3.97
C LEU A 542 -1.02 18.23 -3.71
N VAL A 543 -1.97 18.15 -4.64
CA VAL A 543 -3.08 17.21 -4.58
C VAL A 543 -3.24 16.42 -5.87
N SER A 544 -3.82 15.24 -5.75
CA SER A 544 -4.22 14.38 -6.85
C SER A 544 -5.56 13.70 -6.57
N ASN A 545 -6.08 13.01 -7.57
CA ASN A 545 -7.20 12.07 -7.52
C ASN A 545 -7.11 11.10 -8.73
N TRP A 546 -8.06 10.18 -8.88
CA TRP A 546 -8.23 9.30 -10.06
C TRP A 546 -7.07 8.34 -10.32
N ASN A 547 -6.72 7.59 -9.27
CA ASN A 547 -5.58 6.69 -9.22
C ASN A 547 -5.90 5.20 -9.44
N MET A 548 -7.09 4.79 -9.89
CA MET A 548 -7.46 3.37 -10.04
C MET A 548 -7.36 2.83 -11.48
N ARG A 549 -7.86 3.59 -12.47
CA ARG A 549 -8.02 3.09 -13.85
C ARG A 549 -7.34 3.96 -14.88
N THR A 550 -6.64 3.32 -15.79
CA THR A 550 -5.96 3.95 -16.94
C THR A 550 -6.92 4.29 -18.10
N ARG A 551 -8.24 4.32 -17.85
CA ARG A 551 -9.24 4.63 -18.88
C ARG A 551 -9.13 6.08 -19.34
N ILE A 552 -9.42 6.31 -20.62
CA ILE A 552 -9.22 7.64 -21.22
C ILE A 552 -10.35 8.63 -20.91
N GLY A 553 -11.55 8.17 -20.57
CA GLY A 553 -12.70 9.00 -20.21
C GLY A 553 -12.53 9.77 -18.89
N THR A 554 -11.57 9.38 -18.05
CA THR A 554 -11.19 10.07 -16.80
C THR A 554 -10.07 11.08 -17.03
N VAL A 555 -9.42 11.09 -18.20
CA VAL A 555 -8.31 12.01 -18.51
C VAL A 555 -8.70 13.47 -18.32
N PRO A 556 -9.89 13.95 -18.75
CA PRO A 556 -10.28 15.35 -18.50
C PRO A 556 -10.29 15.70 -17.01
N ALA A 557 -10.90 14.88 -16.17
CA ALA A 557 -10.93 15.08 -14.72
C ALA A 557 -9.53 15.01 -14.10
N ARG A 558 -8.73 14.01 -14.50
CA ARG A 558 -7.34 13.85 -14.04
C ARG A 558 -6.45 15.02 -14.43
N SER A 559 -6.68 15.62 -15.60
CA SER A 559 -5.92 16.78 -16.10
C SER A 559 -6.10 18.07 -15.30
N LEU A 560 -7.06 18.11 -14.37
CA LEU A 560 -7.26 19.24 -13.47
C LEU A 560 -6.23 19.27 -12.32
N PHE A 561 -5.63 18.14 -11.97
CA PHE A 561 -4.72 18.03 -10.84
C PHE A 561 -3.27 18.43 -11.19
N PRO A 562 -2.52 19.05 -10.26
CA PRO A 562 -1.12 19.43 -10.45
C PRO A 562 -0.17 18.23 -10.49
N VAL A 563 -0.54 17.11 -9.87
CA VAL A 563 0.22 15.86 -9.87
C VAL A 563 -0.70 14.75 -10.37
N ILE A 564 -0.16 13.81 -11.15
CA ILE A 564 -0.88 12.65 -11.63
C ILE A 564 -0.51 11.43 -10.81
N THR A 565 -1.52 10.68 -10.37
CA THR A 565 -1.34 9.44 -9.60
C THR A 565 -2.00 8.26 -10.26
N MET A 566 -1.41 7.07 -10.11
CA MET A 566 -1.99 5.82 -10.60
C MET A 566 -1.54 4.61 -9.77
N ASN A 567 -2.47 3.68 -9.56
CA ASN A 567 -2.30 2.37 -8.96
C ASN A 567 -2.35 1.32 -10.07
N ALA A 568 -1.52 0.28 -9.99
CA ALA A 568 -1.74 -0.93 -10.79
C ALA A 568 -1.02 -2.13 -10.19
N TYR A 569 -1.57 -3.31 -10.45
CA TYR A 569 -1.10 -4.57 -9.90
C TYR A 569 -0.92 -5.59 -11.00
N HIS A 570 0.06 -6.47 -10.83
CA HIS A 570 0.16 -7.68 -11.62
C HIS A 570 -0.25 -8.88 -10.77
N ALA A 571 -1.02 -9.80 -11.37
CA ALA A 571 -1.55 -10.99 -10.71
C ALA A 571 -2.45 -10.71 -9.49
N HIS A 572 -3.28 -9.67 -9.55
CA HIS A 572 -4.26 -9.40 -8.48
C HIS A 572 -5.15 -10.63 -8.21
N PRO A 573 -5.31 -11.06 -6.94
CA PRO A 573 -6.14 -12.21 -6.60
C PRO A 573 -7.62 -12.01 -6.93
N GLN A 574 -8.27 -13.04 -7.46
CA GLN A 574 -9.70 -13.12 -7.63
C GLN A 574 -10.30 -13.84 -6.42
N PHE A 575 -10.97 -13.08 -5.55
CA PHE A 575 -11.57 -13.61 -4.33
C PHE A 575 -12.89 -14.32 -4.63
N GLY A 576 -13.07 -15.51 -4.04
CA GLY A 576 -14.26 -16.33 -4.17
C GLY A 576 -14.22 -17.50 -3.19
N THR A 577 -15.00 -18.56 -3.43
CA THR A 577 -14.96 -19.80 -2.62
C THR A 577 -13.55 -20.39 -2.54
N ARG A 578 -12.75 -20.22 -3.60
CA ARG A 578 -11.30 -20.40 -3.61
C ARG A 578 -10.68 -19.19 -4.28
N THR A 579 -9.63 -18.63 -3.67
CA THR A 579 -8.89 -17.50 -4.24
C THR A 579 -8.04 -17.97 -5.41
N LYS A 580 -8.07 -17.22 -6.51
CA LYS A 580 -7.24 -17.50 -7.71
C LYS A 580 -6.27 -16.36 -8.00
N ALA A 581 -5.13 -16.63 -8.63
CA ALA A 581 -4.18 -15.60 -9.04
C ALA A 581 -3.53 -15.95 -10.40
N ASP A 582 -3.26 -14.93 -11.23
CA ASP A 582 -2.57 -15.10 -12.51
C ASP A 582 -1.11 -15.57 -12.28
N GLN A 583 -0.68 -16.56 -13.06
CA GLN A 583 0.64 -17.20 -12.94
C GLN A 583 1.58 -16.80 -14.10
N ARG A 584 1.14 -15.89 -14.98
CA ARG A 584 1.96 -15.34 -16.07
C ARG A 584 3.06 -14.42 -15.51
N SER A 585 4.12 -14.26 -16.28
CA SER A 585 5.18 -13.27 -16.05
C SER A 585 4.69 -11.87 -16.46
N ALA A 586 5.02 -10.84 -15.68
CA ALA A 586 4.71 -9.46 -16.03
C ALA A 586 5.58 -9.00 -17.21
N LEU A 587 6.86 -9.38 -17.22
CA LEU A 587 7.80 -9.10 -18.30
C LEU A 587 7.41 -9.80 -19.61
N ALA A 588 6.99 -11.06 -19.56
CA ALA A 588 6.51 -11.77 -20.76
C ALA A 588 5.30 -11.07 -21.40
N ALA A 589 4.50 -10.37 -20.59
CA ALA A 589 3.40 -9.53 -21.03
C ALA A 589 3.81 -8.07 -21.32
N GLY A 590 5.09 -7.80 -21.61
CA GLY A 590 5.60 -6.48 -21.98
C GLY A 590 5.75 -5.49 -20.82
N GLY A 591 5.88 -5.99 -19.59
CA GLY A 591 5.86 -5.17 -18.37
C GLY A 591 4.45 -4.85 -17.90
N ASN A 592 3.57 -5.85 -17.83
CA ASN A 592 2.18 -5.69 -17.37
C ASN A 592 2.12 -4.97 -16.01
N SER A 593 1.03 -4.24 -15.75
CA SER A 593 0.85 -3.19 -14.72
C SER A 593 1.68 -1.92 -14.98
N PHE A 594 3.00 -2.04 -15.16
CA PHE A 594 3.90 -0.89 -15.40
C PHE A 594 3.58 -0.16 -16.70
N LYS A 595 3.44 -0.89 -17.81
CA LYS A 595 3.14 -0.34 -19.14
C LYS A 595 1.84 0.47 -19.16
N GLY A 596 0.83 0.03 -18.40
CA GLY A 596 -0.45 0.74 -18.27
C GLY A 596 -0.30 2.05 -17.51
N GLN A 597 0.45 2.05 -16.40
CA GLN A 597 0.73 3.25 -15.61
C GLN A 597 1.55 4.29 -16.40
N ALA A 598 2.52 3.84 -17.21
CA ALA A 598 3.30 4.71 -18.07
C ALA A 598 2.42 5.54 -19.03
N LEU A 599 1.28 4.99 -19.47
CA LEU A 599 0.32 5.69 -20.31
C LEU A 599 -0.79 6.43 -19.55
N ALA A 600 -0.82 6.36 -18.23
CA ALA A 600 -1.75 7.13 -17.41
C ALA A 600 -1.24 8.55 -17.11
N ARG A 601 0.05 8.82 -17.32
CA ARG A 601 0.70 10.09 -16.99
C ARG A 601 0.45 11.16 -18.04
N LEU A 602 0.30 12.41 -17.58
CA LEU A 602 0.44 13.58 -18.43
C LEU A 602 1.90 14.03 -18.46
N LEU A 603 2.46 14.24 -19.65
CA LEU A 603 3.90 14.55 -19.84
C LEU A 603 4.33 15.91 -19.29
N ASP A 604 3.38 16.81 -19.06
CA ASP A 604 3.62 18.20 -18.67
C ASP A 604 3.62 18.43 -17.15
N ARG A 605 3.62 17.37 -16.33
CA ARG A 605 3.60 17.48 -14.87
C ARG A 605 4.06 16.18 -14.17
N PRO A 606 4.26 16.21 -12.84
CA PRO A 606 4.77 15.06 -12.11
C PRO A 606 3.83 13.85 -12.15
N PHE A 607 4.43 12.66 -12.14
CA PHE A 607 3.72 11.39 -12.00
C PHE A 607 4.20 10.65 -10.75
N ALA A 608 3.27 10.31 -9.87
CA ALA A 608 3.50 9.57 -8.64
C ALA A 608 2.72 8.27 -8.66
N ASN A 609 3.40 7.12 -8.72
CA ASN A 609 2.74 5.86 -8.47
C ASN A 609 2.36 5.79 -6.97
N THR A 610 1.07 5.66 -6.71
CA THR A 610 0.53 5.62 -5.33
C THR A 610 0.33 4.21 -4.80
N GLU A 611 0.29 3.20 -5.69
CA GLU A 611 0.32 1.76 -5.37
C GLU A 611 0.88 0.95 -6.56
N TYR A 612 1.82 0.05 -6.27
CA TYR A 612 2.20 -1.02 -7.18
C TYR A 612 2.51 -2.33 -6.45
N GLY A 613 2.41 -3.44 -7.17
CA GLY A 613 2.88 -4.73 -6.67
C GLY A 613 2.70 -5.87 -7.67
N LEU A 614 3.66 -6.80 -7.71
CA LEU A 614 3.49 -8.14 -8.28
C LEU A 614 3.06 -9.08 -7.14
N VAL A 615 1.80 -9.50 -7.17
CA VAL A 615 1.14 -9.99 -5.96
C VAL A 615 1.44 -11.46 -5.68
N PHE A 616 1.74 -11.78 -4.41
CA PHE A 616 1.87 -13.16 -3.94
C PHE A 616 0.55 -13.94 -4.19
N TRP A 617 0.58 -15.17 -4.71
CA TRP A 617 1.72 -16.09 -4.86
C TRP A 617 2.19 -16.24 -6.31
N ASN A 618 2.15 -15.17 -7.12
CA ASN A 618 2.76 -15.20 -8.45
C ASN A 618 4.27 -15.55 -8.34
N PRO A 619 4.77 -16.56 -9.08
CA PRO A 619 6.14 -17.06 -8.96
C PRO A 619 7.18 -16.14 -9.60
N TRP A 620 6.72 -15.11 -10.32
CA TRP A 620 7.56 -14.17 -11.06
C TRP A 620 7.72 -12.82 -10.38
N ARG A 621 7.23 -12.66 -9.14
CA ARG A 621 7.30 -11.36 -8.43
C ARG A 621 8.71 -10.83 -8.18
N HIS A 622 9.75 -11.64 -8.32
CA HIS A 622 11.15 -11.17 -8.37
C HIS A 622 11.42 -10.21 -9.53
N GLU A 623 10.54 -10.14 -10.54
CA GLU A 623 10.57 -9.13 -11.61
C GLU A 623 10.40 -7.69 -11.10
N GLN A 624 9.73 -7.50 -9.96
CA GLN A 624 9.27 -6.19 -9.49
C GLN A 624 10.40 -5.17 -9.37
N GLY A 625 11.52 -5.55 -8.74
CA GLY A 625 12.60 -4.62 -8.41
C GLY A 625 13.21 -3.94 -9.64
N LEU A 626 13.59 -4.72 -10.66
CA LEU A 626 14.14 -4.15 -11.90
C LEU A 626 13.05 -3.51 -12.78
N LEU A 627 11.85 -4.10 -12.86
CA LEU A 627 10.75 -3.55 -13.66
C LEU A 627 10.36 -2.15 -13.17
N TYR A 628 10.04 -1.99 -11.89
CA TYR A 628 9.62 -0.71 -11.33
C TYR A 628 10.82 0.20 -11.06
N GLY A 629 11.92 -0.32 -10.51
CA GLY A 629 13.11 0.49 -10.21
C GLY A 629 13.74 1.10 -11.45
N ALA A 630 14.09 0.28 -12.45
CA ALA A 630 14.71 0.78 -13.68
C ALA A 630 13.68 1.44 -14.60
N GLY A 631 12.46 0.89 -14.71
CA GLY A 631 11.40 1.47 -15.53
C GLY A 631 10.99 2.87 -15.08
N ALA A 632 10.72 3.08 -13.78
CA ALA A 632 10.31 4.38 -13.26
C ALA A 632 11.44 5.43 -13.37
N ALA A 633 12.69 4.99 -13.18
CA ALA A 633 13.87 5.84 -13.38
C ALA A 633 13.98 6.29 -14.84
N LEU A 634 13.91 5.33 -15.79
CA LEU A 634 13.91 5.61 -17.23
C LEU A 634 12.79 6.58 -17.63
N GLN A 635 11.59 6.37 -17.10
CA GLN A 635 10.44 7.22 -17.38
C GLN A 635 10.49 8.60 -16.70
N GLY A 636 11.38 8.81 -15.73
CA GLY A 636 11.46 10.06 -14.96
C GLY A 636 10.27 10.26 -14.02
N TRP A 637 9.76 9.21 -13.41
CA TRP A 637 8.67 9.32 -12.43
C TRP A 637 9.14 10.00 -11.14
N SER A 638 8.19 10.55 -10.39
CA SER A 638 8.46 11.34 -9.19
C SER A 638 8.27 10.55 -7.89
N ALA A 639 7.41 9.54 -7.87
CA ALA A 639 7.25 8.68 -6.70
C ALA A 639 6.88 7.23 -7.06
N LEU A 640 7.28 6.31 -6.19
CA LEU A 640 6.92 4.88 -6.19
C LEU A 640 6.41 4.48 -4.80
N THR A 641 5.28 3.79 -4.73
CA THR A 641 4.71 3.31 -3.47
C THR A 641 4.39 1.81 -3.55
N CYS A 642 5.21 0.97 -2.92
CA CYS A 642 4.97 -0.47 -2.89
C CYS A 642 3.76 -0.79 -1.99
N HIS A 643 2.81 -1.54 -2.53
CA HIS A 643 1.60 -1.94 -1.83
C HIS A 643 1.71 -3.40 -1.35
N ALA A 644 1.61 -3.68 -0.05
CA ALA A 644 1.51 -2.76 1.09
C ALA A 644 2.38 -3.23 2.26
N GLU A 645 2.64 -2.34 3.22
CA GLU A 645 3.39 -2.62 4.45
C GLU A 645 4.79 -3.21 4.22
N PRO A 646 5.67 -2.58 3.42
CA PRO A 646 7.01 -3.11 3.14
C PRO A 646 7.97 -3.08 4.35
N VAL A 647 7.55 -2.53 5.49
CA VAL A 647 8.36 -2.44 6.72
C VAL A 647 7.62 -3.15 7.85
N VAL A 648 8.18 -4.26 8.30
CA VAL A 648 7.67 -5.07 9.41
C VAL A 648 8.83 -5.50 10.29
N GLN A 649 8.56 -5.75 11.58
CA GLN A 649 9.62 -6.11 12.52
C GLN A 649 10.00 -7.59 12.43
N THR A 650 9.02 -8.45 12.14
CA THR A 650 9.18 -9.91 12.09
C THR A 650 8.22 -10.48 11.07
N GLY A 651 8.61 -11.58 10.43
CA GLY A 651 7.82 -12.22 9.40
C GLY A 651 6.61 -12.98 9.93
N SER A 652 5.60 -13.04 9.09
CA SER A 652 4.41 -13.89 9.19
C SER A 652 4.23 -14.73 7.92
N PRO A 653 3.29 -15.70 7.90
CA PRO A 653 2.99 -16.43 6.68
C PRO A 653 2.69 -15.44 5.55
N LEU A 654 3.31 -15.65 4.38
CA LEU A 654 3.14 -14.83 3.19
C LEU A 654 1.66 -14.75 2.82
N LEU A 655 1.19 -13.54 2.55
CA LEU A 655 -0.17 -13.24 2.15
C LEU A 655 -0.12 -12.31 0.93
N TRP A 656 -1.15 -12.36 0.10
CA TRP A 656 -1.33 -11.36 -0.96
C TRP A 656 -1.26 -9.93 -0.38
N PHE A 657 -0.63 -9.02 -1.12
CA PHE A 657 -0.43 -7.60 -0.76
C PHE A 657 0.42 -7.32 0.49
N HIS A 658 1.06 -8.32 1.10
CA HIS A 658 1.95 -8.13 2.25
C HIS A 658 3.41 -8.12 1.80
N ALA A 659 3.95 -6.92 1.58
CA ALA A 659 5.29 -6.73 1.03
C ALA A 659 6.40 -7.00 2.06
N GLY A 660 6.20 -6.60 3.32
CA GLY A 660 7.25 -6.59 4.33
C GLY A 660 7.72 -7.99 4.76
N ASP A 661 6.80 -8.95 4.81
CA ASP A 661 7.08 -10.34 5.17
C ASP A 661 7.73 -11.14 4.03
N ASP A 662 7.56 -10.68 2.78
CA ASP A 662 8.01 -11.40 1.60
C ASP A 662 9.48 -11.08 1.26
N PRO A 663 10.42 -12.03 1.43
CA PRO A 663 11.83 -11.80 1.14
C PRO A 663 12.09 -11.42 -0.31
N VAL A 664 11.24 -11.84 -1.26
CA VAL A 664 11.35 -11.50 -2.68
C VAL A 664 11.00 -10.03 -2.91
N ILE A 665 9.99 -9.52 -2.21
CA ILE A 665 9.61 -8.11 -2.30
C ILE A 665 10.60 -7.22 -1.54
N ARG A 666 11.11 -7.65 -0.38
CA ARG A 666 12.22 -6.92 0.32
C ARG A 666 13.46 -6.76 -0.57
N ALA A 667 13.82 -7.83 -1.29
CA ALA A 667 14.90 -7.79 -2.28
C ALA A 667 14.58 -6.84 -3.44
N SER A 668 13.33 -6.85 -3.92
CA SER A 668 12.86 -5.94 -4.98
C SER A 668 12.90 -4.47 -4.58
N GLU A 669 12.47 -4.13 -3.36
CA GLU A 669 12.45 -2.75 -2.86
C GLU A 669 13.87 -2.21 -2.60
N THR A 670 14.82 -3.10 -2.27
CA THR A 670 16.25 -2.75 -2.25
C THR A 670 16.72 -2.29 -3.63
N VAL A 671 16.39 -3.05 -4.67
CA VAL A 671 16.74 -2.69 -6.05
C VAL A 671 16.06 -1.37 -6.45
N ALA A 672 14.78 -1.16 -6.10
CA ALA A 672 14.07 0.07 -6.38
C ALA A 672 14.69 1.30 -5.67
N ALA A 673 15.14 1.17 -4.42
CA ALA A 673 15.80 2.24 -3.68
C ALA A 673 17.08 2.75 -4.39
N TYR A 674 17.87 1.86 -4.97
CA TYR A 674 19.09 2.23 -5.69
C TYR A 674 18.83 2.65 -7.14
N ALA A 675 18.06 1.86 -7.89
CA ALA A 675 17.77 2.14 -9.30
C ALA A 675 17.00 3.45 -9.49
N PHE A 676 15.94 3.68 -8.70
CA PHE A 676 15.02 4.82 -8.85
C PHE A 676 15.38 5.98 -7.94
N ARG A 677 15.38 5.76 -6.62
CA ARG A 677 15.48 6.85 -5.66
C ARG A 677 16.87 7.46 -5.62
N ARG A 678 17.92 6.64 -5.49
CA ARG A 678 19.31 7.14 -5.59
C ARG A 678 19.60 7.64 -7.02
N GLY A 679 18.96 7.03 -8.01
CA GLY A 679 19.01 7.46 -9.41
C GLY A 679 20.16 6.83 -10.18
N ASP A 680 20.51 5.58 -9.90
CA ASP A 680 21.57 4.87 -10.61
C ASP A 680 21.24 4.63 -12.09
N ILE A 681 19.93 4.56 -12.41
CA ILE A 681 19.44 4.49 -13.80
C ILE A 681 19.08 5.88 -14.28
N ALA A 682 19.63 6.26 -15.44
CA ALA A 682 19.40 7.55 -16.06
C ALA A 682 17.99 7.60 -16.66
N PRO A 683 17.26 8.72 -16.47
CA PRO A 683 16.02 8.92 -17.19
C PRO A 683 16.31 9.11 -18.68
N SER A 684 15.43 8.62 -19.55
CA SER A 684 15.57 8.83 -20.99
C SER A 684 15.57 10.33 -21.30
N PRO A 685 16.49 10.86 -22.13
CA PRO A 685 16.48 12.26 -22.53
C PRO A 685 15.42 12.56 -23.60
N HIS A 686 14.86 11.55 -24.25
CA HIS A 686 13.86 11.70 -25.32
C HIS A 686 12.46 11.28 -24.88
N THR A 687 11.44 11.87 -25.48
CA THR A 687 10.03 11.60 -25.17
C THR A 687 9.17 11.35 -26.39
N ILE A 688 8.30 10.35 -26.27
CA ILE A 688 7.23 10.01 -27.20
C ILE A 688 5.89 10.49 -26.61
N GLU A 689 5.24 11.41 -27.30
CA GLU A 689 3.94 11.96 -26.94
C GLU A 689 2.80 11.19 -27.60
N ILE A 690 1.74 10.91 -26.84
CA ILE A 690 0.44 10.42 -27.34
C ILE A 690 -0.63 11.49 -27.06
N PRO A 691 -0.98 12.34 -28.03
CA PRO A 691 -1.96 13.39 -27.82
C PRO A 691 -3.38 12.82 -27.75
N LEU A 692 -4.17 13.28 -26.78
CA LEU A 692 -5.58 12.95 -26.63
C LEU A 692 -6.44 14.21 -26.77
N THR A 693 -7.58 14.04 -27.43
CA THR A 693 -8.61 15.08 -27.61
C THR A 693 -9.95 14.58 -27.11
N ASP A 694 -10.86 15.51 -26.79
CA ASP A 694 -12.25 15.18 -26.46
C ASP A 694 -12.93 14.36 -27.56
N ASP A 695 -12.69 14.73 -28.82
CA ASP A 695 -13.20 14.00 -29.98
C ASP A 695 -12.73 12.54 -29.98
N PHE A 696 -11.43 12.30 -29.80
CA PHE A 696 -10.91 10.93 -29.73
C PHE A 696 -11.48 10.14 -28.54
N ILE A 697 -11.61 10.77 -27.37
CA ILE A 697 -12.08 10.11 -26.15
C ILE A 697 -13.56 9.73 -26.25
N TYR A 698 -14.41 10.69 -26.62
CA TYR A 698 -15.87 10.56 -26.47
C TYR A 698 -16.61 10.20 -27.75
N ASN A 699 -15.97 10.33 -28.93
CA ASN A 699 -16.49 9.76 -30.17
C ASN A 699 -15.87 8.38 -30.42
N GLY A 700 -16.62 7.42 -30.96
CA GLY A 700 -16.11 6.07 -31.27
C GLY A 700 -16.22 5.04 -30.14
N GLY A 701 -17.01 5.29 -29.08
CA GLY A 701 -17.18 4.37 -27.95
C GLY A 701 -15.92 4.09 -27.11
N ARG A 702 -14.94 5.02 -27.10
CA ARG A 702 -13.59 4.78 -26.58
C ARG A 702 -13.37 5.13 -25.11
N ALA A 703 -14.21 5.99 -24.54
CA ALA A 703 -14.01 6.61 -23.23
C ALA A 703 -13.77 5.63 -22.07
N LEU A 704 -14.39 4.46 -22.12
CA LEU A 704 -14.23 3.43 -21.08
C LEU A 704 -13.06 2.45 -21.34
N GLY A 705 -12.37 2.59 -22.48
CA GLY A 705 -11.16 1.86 -22.82
C GLY A 705 -9.87 2.53 -22.33
N ALA A 706 -8.75 1.80 -22.43
CA ALA A 706 -7.40 2.29 -22.20
C ALA A 706 -6.70 2.56 -23.54
N ILE A 707 -5.56 3.26 -23.50
CA ILE A 707 -4.69 3.37 -24.67
C ILE A 707 -4.24 1.96 -25.11
N ASP A 708 -4.12 1.79 -26.42
CA ASP A 708 -3.68 0.57 -27.11
C ASP A 708 -2.42 -0.05 -26.49
N ASP A 709 -2.45 -1.37 -26.33
CA ASP A 709 -1.39 -2.14 -25.68
C ASP A 709 -0.04 -2.02 -26.42
N GLU A 710 -0.03 -1.98 -27.76
CA GLU A 710 1.20 -1.80 -28.54
C GLU A 710 1.93 -0.50 -28.19
N LEU A 711 1.18 0.58 -27.95
CA LEU A 711 1.77 1.86 -27.55
C LEU A 711 2.27 1.82 -26.10
N SER A 712 1.64 1.02 -25.24
CA SER A 712 2.06 0.92 -23.83
C SER A 712 3.47 0.34 -23.68
N ARG A 713 3.88 -0.56 -24.59
CA ARG A 713 5.22 -1.18 -24.64
C ARG A 713 6.35 -0.20 -24.99
N LEU A 714 6.04 1.01 -25.45
CA LEU A 714 7.03 2.06 -25.73
C LEU A 714 7.78 2.54 -24.49
N TRP A 715 7.30 2.22 -23.28
CA TRP A 715 7.97 2.54 -22.02
C TRP A 715 9.42 2.06 -21.97
N ALA A 716 9.75 0.97 -22.68
CA ALA A 716 11.09 0.40 -22.71
C ALA A 716 12.06 1.17 -23.63
N LEU A 717 11.57 2.02 -24.54
CA LEU A 717 12.39 2.73 -25.53
C LEU A 717 12.78 4.13 -25.07
N CYS A 718 11.80 4.94 -24.67
CA CYS A 718 11.97 6.34 -24.28
C CYS A 718 10.96 6.69 -23.18
N ARG A 719 11.00 7.92 -22.66
CA ARG A 719 9.86 8.47 -21.92
C ARG A 719 8.62 8.40 -22.82
N VAL A 720 7.50 7.83 -22.36
CA VAL A 720 6.21 7.85 -23.08
C VAL A 720 5.09 8.34 -22.19
N GLY A 721 4.13 9.11 -22.71
CA GLY A 721 2.97 9.55 -21.93
C GLY A 721 1.95 10.27 -22.79
N ILE A 722 0.83 10.65 -22.17
CA ILE A 722 -0.27 11.34 -22.86
C ILE A 722 -0.16 12.86 -22.71
N THR A 723 -0.81 13.59 -23.60
CA THR A 723 -1.13 15.01 -23.43
C THR A 723 -2.61 15.26 -23.64
N TYR A 724 -3.16 16.24 -22.92
CA TYR A 724 -4.56 16.60 -22.99
C TYR A 724 -4.77 18.04 -22.53
N GLY A 725 -5.61 18.78 -23.25
CA GLY A 725 -5.99 20.15 -22.89
C GLY A 725 -4.82 21.13 -22.88
N GLN A 726 -4.91 22.14 -22.00
CA GLN A 726 -3.90 23.18 -21.89
C GLN A 726 -2.63 22.64 -21.23
N LYS A 727 -1.50 22.80 -21.93
CA LYS A 727 -0.15 22.49 -21.45
C LYS A 727 0.20 23.35 -20.23
N ARG A 728 0.70 22.73 -19.16
CA ARG A 728 1.13 23.41 -17.92
C ARG A 728 2.62 23.72 -17.87
N HIS A 729 3.45 22.80 -18.33
CA HIS A 729 4.91 22.95 -18.35
C HIS A 729 5.50 22.42 -19.65
N ASP A 730 6.66 22.97 -20.02
CA ASP A 730 7.45 22.47 -21.13
C ASP A 730 8.13 21.14 -20.78
N TYR A 731 8.17 20.26 -21.77
CA TYR A 731 8.81 18.96 -21.71
C TYR A 731 9.46 18.68 -23.08
N PRO A 732 10.55 17.91 -23.16
CA PRO A 732 11.18 17.56 -24.44
C PRO A 732 10.21 16.71 -25.26
N LYS A 733 9.97 17.07 -26.52
CA LYS A 733 9.08 16.32 -27.43
C LYS A 733 9.85 15.92 -28.68
N ASP A 734 10.13 14.63 -28.81
CA ASP A 734 10.99 14.12 -29.89
C ASP A 734 10.19 13.37 -30.96
N LEU A 735 9.08 12.76 -30.56
CA LEU A 735 8.12 12.09 -31.45
C LEU A 735 6.70 12.23 -30.91
N SER A 736 5.71 12.40 -31.80
CA SER A 736 4.29 12.32 -31.47
C SER A 736 3.66 11.17 -32.25
N VAL A 737 2.86 10.35 -31.58
CA VAL A 737 2.22 9.15 -32.15
C VAL A 737 0.73 9.22 -31.88
N SER A 738 -0.09 9.06 -32.91
CA SER A 738 -1.54 9.04 -32.77
C SER A 738 -1.99 7.84 -31.93
N PRO A 739 -2.99 7.97 -31.04
CA PRO A 739 -3.52 6.82 -30.32
C PRO A 739 -4.24 5.83 -31.25
N ASP A 740 -4.90 6.29 -32.32
CA ASP A 740 -5.68 5.58 -33.38
C ASP A 740 -6.81 4.65 -32.90
N LYS A 741 -6.59 3.85 -31.86
CA LYS A 741 -7.52 2.88 -31.27
C LYS A 741 -7.30 2.74 -29.76
N THR A 742 -8.20 2.02 -29.09
CA THR A 742 -8.12 1.71 -27.65
C THR A 742 -8.13 0.21 -27.39
N SER A 743 -7.60 -0.20 -26.23
CA SER A 743 -7.73 -1.55 -25.69
C SER A 743 -8.87 -1.61 -24.67
N SER A 744 -9.55 -2.77 -24.59
CA SER A 744 -10.54 -3.01 -23.54
C SER A 744 -9.88 -3.11 -22.16
N ILE A 745 -10.60 -2.67 -21.13
CA ILE A 745 -10.19 -2.79 -19.73
C ILE A 745 -11.10 -3.80 -19.05
N SER A 746 -10.50 -4.79 -18.38
CA SER A 746 -11.18 -5.76 -17.51
C SER A 746 -10.78 -5.56 -16.04
N GLY A 747 -11.16 -6.47 -15.15
CA GLY A 747 -10.84 -6.42 -13.72
C GLY A 747 -12.09 -6.36 -12.83
N SER A 748 -11.99 -5.69 -11.68
CA SER A 748 -13.05 -5.63 -10.67
C SER A 748 -13.14 -4.25 -9.99
N GLN A 749 -13.89 -4.13 -8.90
CA GLN A 749 -13.93 -2.90 -8.10
C GLN A 749 -12.59 -2.55 -7.44
N MET A 750 -11.64 -3.50 -7.37
CA MET A 750 -10.38 -3.38 -6.64
C MET A 750 -9.13 -3.38 -7.54
N PHE A 751 -9.28 -3.65 -8.85
CA PHE A 751 -8.16 -3.61 -9.80
C PHE A 751 -8.64 -3.50 -11.23
N SER A 752 -7.71 -3.15 -12.14
CA SER A 752 -7.94 -3.16 -13.58
C SER A 752 -6.82 -3.85 -14.34
N THR A 753 -7.16 -4.43 -15.49
CA THR A 753 -6.21 -5.05 -16.43
C THR A 753 -6.54 -4.59 -17.85
N VAL A 754 -5.53 -4.20 -18.63
CA VAL A 754 -5.69 -3.85 -20.05
C VAL A 754 -5.48 -5.11 -20.89
N ALA A 755 -6.30 -5.31 -21.93
CA ALA A 755 -6.14 -6.45 -22.84
C ALA A 755 -4.82 -6.38 -23.62
N ASP A 756 -4.09 -7.50 -23.63
CA ASP A 756 -2.80 -7.64 -24.32
C ASP A 756 -2.98 -7.77 -25.84
N SER A 757 -2.03 -7.25 -26.63
CA SER A 757 -1.95 -7.43 -28.09
C SER A 757 -0.71 -8.22 -28.45
N THR A 758 -0.82 -9.18 -29.38
CA THR A 758 0.32 -9.93 -29.93
C THR A 758 0.98 -9.21 -31.12
N SER A 759 0.34 -8.18 -31.67
CA SER A 759 0.88 -7.41 -32.79
C SER A 759 2.06 -6.54 -32.34
N THR A 760 2.99 -6.31 -33.27
CA THR A 760 4.18 -5.46 -33.11
C THR A 760 4.33 -4.46 -34.25
N ALA A 761 3.34 -4.37 -35.16
CA ALA A 761 3.44 -3.58 -36.37
C ALA A 761 3.62 -2.09 -36.09
N ARG A 762 2.88 -1.53 -35.12
CA ARG A 762 2.99 -0.11 -34.74
C ARG A 762 4.31 0.14 -34.04
N LEU A 763 4.67 -0.75 -33.12
CA LEU A 763 5.93 -0.68 -32.38
C LEU A 763 7.15 -0.69 -33.34
N ALA A 764 7.13 -1.56 -34.36
CA ALA A 764 8.16 -1.61 -35.41
C ALA A 764 8.21 -0.33 -36.24
N ALA A 765 7.06 0.23 -36.60
CA ALA A 765 7.00 1.50 -37.33
C ALA A 765 7.59 2.66 -36.51
N ILE A 766 7.25 2.74 -35.22
CA ILE A 766 7.76 3.76 -34.30
C ILE A 766 9.26 3.60 -34.09
N ALA A 767 9.76 2.38 -33.86
CA ALA A 767 11.19 2.11 -33.73
C ALA A 767 11.99 2.56 -34.97
N ARG A 768 11.45 2.35 -36.19
CA ARG A 768 12.06 2.88 -37.43
C ARG A 768 12.10 4.42 -37.44
N GLN A 769 11.03 5.08 -36.99
CA GLN A 769 11.02 6.55 -36.89
C GLN A 769 12.06 7.08 -35.90
N LEU A 770 12.21 6.43 -34.74
CA LEU A 770 13.22 6.81 -33.75
C LEU A 770 14.65 6.62 -34.28
N ARG A 771 14.91 5.56 -35.05
CA ARG A 771 16.20 5.34 -35.75
C ARG A 771 16.47 6.43 -36.80
N ASN A 772 15.48 6.76 -37.63
CA ASN A 772 15.61 7.82 -38.63
C ASN A 772 15.92 9.18 -37.99
N ARG A 773 15.42 9.42 -36.77
CA ARG A 773 15.69 10.61 -35.96
C ARG A 773 16.99 10.53 -35.16
N LYS A 774 17.74 9.42 -35.24
CA LYS A 774 18.97 9.14 -34.48
C LYS A 774 18.78 9.12 -32.95
N ILE A 775 17.55 8.90 -32.49
CA ILE A 775 17.22 8.72 -31.06
C ILE A 775 17.65 7.31 -30.62
N LEU A 776 17.28 6.30 -31.42
CA LEU A 776 17.88 4.98 -31.30
C LEU A 776 19.13 4.95 -32.18
N THR A 777 20.29 4.77 -31.56
CA THR A 777 21.59 4.73 -32.23
C THR A 777 21.75 3.45 -33.06
N PRO A 778 22.69 3.40 -34.03
CA PRO A 778 22.90 2.21 -34.87
C PRO A 778 23.22 0.92 -34.09
N ASP A 779 23.85 1.06 -32.93
CA ASP A 779 24.20 -0.03 -32.02
C ASP A 779 23.10 -0.39 -31.00
N ASN A 780 21.95 0.32 -31.04
CA ASN A 780 20.78 -0.06 -30.25
C ASN A 780 20.10 -1.31 -30.84
N VAL A 781 19.92 -2.33 -30.01
CA VAL A 781 19.51 -3.69 -30.43
C VAL A 781 17.99 -3.87 -30.59
N THR A 782 17.19 -2.79 -30.51
CA THR A 782 15.72 -2.87 -30.60
C THR A 782 15.25 -3.60 -31.86
N ASP A 783 14.57 -4.72 -31.70
CA ASP A 783 13.89 -5.45 -32.76
C ASP A 783 12.51 -5.91 -32.28
N PRO A 784 11.45 -5.11 -32.55
CA PRO A 784 10.11 -5.45 -32.12
C PRO A 784 9.57 -6.75 -32.72
N ALA A 785 10.05 -7.18 -33.90
CA ALA A 785 9.61 -8.45 -34.50
C ALA A 785 10.15 -9.65 -33.73
N SER A 786 11.36 -9.54 -33.18
CA SER A 786 11.98 -10.55 -32.32
C SER A 786 11.61 -10.41 -30.83
N GLY A 787 10.85 -9.37 -30.46
CA GLY A 787 10.43 -9.11 -29.07
C GLY A 787 11.48 -8.37 -28.21
N ILE A 788 12.46 -7.72 -28.83
CA ILE A 788 13.55 -7.03 -28.12
C ILE A 788 13.32 -5.52 -28.18
N LEU A 789 13.28 -4.86 -27.02
CA LEU A 789 13.19 -3.41 -26.90
C LEU A 789 14.31 -2.90 -25.98
N GLN A 790 15.14 -1.98 -26.47
CA GLN A 790 16.22 -1.39 -25.69
C GLN A 790 16.07 0.13 -25.62
N SER A 791 16.20 0.68 -24.43
CA SER A 791 16.09 2.11 -24.19
C SER A 791 17.10 2.91 -25.01
N ASP A 792 16.77 4.15 -25.33
CA ASP A 792 17.67 5.11 -25.97
C ASP A 792 18.98 5.32 -25.17
N THR A 793 18.91 5.22 -23.86
CA THR A 793 20.08 5.23 -22.96
C THR A 793 20.92 3.94 -23.04
N ARG A 794 20.40 2.88 -23.65
CA ARG A 794 20.92 1.50 -23.68
C ARG A 794 21.07 0.84 -22.30
N GLN A 795 20.54 1.47 -21.25
CA GLN A 795 20.61 0.96 -19.89
C GLN A 795 19.55 -0.09 -19.57
N VAL A 796 18.42 -0.12 -20.30
CA VAL A 796 17.32 -1.06 -20.05
C VAL A 796 17.03 -1.82 -21.34
N THR A 797 17.02 -3.15 -21.28
CA THR A 797 16.64 -4.02 -22.40
C THR A 797 15.59 -5.02 -21.95
N LEU A 798 14.39 -4.93 -22.52
CA LEU A 798 13.30 -5.88 -22.34
C LEU A 798 13.33 -6.91 -23.48
N ASP A 799 13.39 -8.18 -23.13
CA ASP A 799 13.38 -9.30 -24.06
C ASP A 799 12.14 -10.17 -23.81
N THR A 800 11.14 -10.02 -24.68
CA THR A 800 9.94 -10.86 -24.69
C THR A 800 9.99 -11.93 -25.78
N SER A 801 11.16 -12.24 -26.31
CA SER A 801 11.32 -13.31 -27.31
C SER A 801 10.84 -14.65 -26.74
N PRO A 802 10.36 -15.58 -27.60
CA PRO A 802 9.95 -16.91 -27.15
C PRO A 802 11.05 -17.66 -26.38
N SER A 803 12.32 -17.43 -26.70
CA SER A 803 13.48 -18.00 -26.01
C SER A 803 13.68 -17.42 -24.62
N ALA A 804 13.56 -16.10 -24.45
CA ALA A 804 13.76 -15.43 -23.16
C ALA A 804 12.56 -15.61 -22.22
N ARG A 805 11.34 -15.78 -22.75
CA ARG A 805 10.10 -15.91 -21.95
C ARG A 805 9.86 -14.73 -20.99
N GLY A 806 10.37 -13.54 -21.31
CA GLY A 806 10.21 -12.31 -20.52
C GLY A 806 11.39 -12.05 -19.58
N GLU A 807 12.49 -11.54 -20.12
CA GLU A 807 13.68 -11.12 -19.38
C GLU A 807 13.87 -9.60 -19.43
N LEU A 808 14.57 -9.06 -18.44
CA LEU A 808 14.89 -7.63 -18.35
C LEU A 808 16.35 -7.50 -17.92
N HIS A 809 17.14 -6.77 -18.70
CA HIS A 809 18.55 -6.54 -18.45
C HIS A 809 18.81 -5.06 -18.21
N VAL A 810 19.51 -4.76 -17.11
CA VAL A 810 19.82 -3.40 -16.69
C VAL A 810 21.33 -3.23 -16.61
N ARG A 811 21.84 -2.17 -17.24
CA ARG A 811 23.26 -1.83 -17.35
C ARG A 811 23.48 -0.39 -16.95
N SER A 812 24.12 -0.16 -15.81
CA SER A 812 24.54 1.19 -15.41
C SER A 812 25.86 1.14 -14.64
N PRO A 813 26.59 2.27 -14.53
CA PRO A 813 27.90 2.28 -13.87
C PRO A 813 27.87 1.75 -12.42
N ARG A 814 26.77 1.93 -11.69
CA ARG A 814 26.67 1.58 -10.26
C ARG A 814 25.67 0.46 -9.95
N LEU A 815 24.93 0.00 -10.95
CA LEU A 815 23.93 -1.05 -10.82
C LEU A 815 23.79 -1.83 -12.13
N GLU A 816 24.05 -3.11 -12.08
CA GLU A 816 23.84 -4.04 -13.19
C GLU A 816 23.01 -5.22 -12.70
N GLY A 817 22.02 -5.62 -13.49
CA GLY A 817 21.17 -6.75 -13.12
C GLY A 817 20.44 -7.38 -14.28
N SER A 818 19.93 -8.59 -14.07
CA SER A 818 19.07 -9.30 -15.01
C SER A 818 18.01 -10.10 -14.30
N VAL A 819 16.79 -10.04 -14.82
CA VAL A 819 15.79 -11.07 -14.56
C VAL A 819 16.01 -12.18 -15.57
N LEU A 820 16.29 -13.39 -15.09
CA LEU A 820 16.54 -14.59 -15.89
C LEU A 820 15.40 -15.59 -15.70
N LYS A 821 14.93 -16.16 -16.81
CA LYS A 821 13.87 -17.19 -16.85
C LYS A 821 14.42 -18.57 -17.18
N THR A 822 15.59 -18.61 -17.79
CA THR A 822 16.28 -19.84 -18.16
C THR A 822 17.75 -19.78 -17.71
N GLY A 823 18.42 -20.92 -17.71
CA GLY A 823 19.78 -21.02 -17.17
C GLY A 823 20.90 -20.62 -18.12
N HIS A 824 20.63 -19.80 -19.14
CA HIS A 824 21.69 -19.35 -20.05
C HIS A 824 22.61 -18.33 -19.37
N PRO A 825 23.90 -18.28 -19.77
CA PRO A 825 24.78 -17.19 -19.38
C PRO A 825 24.23 -15.84 -19.87
N GLN A 826 24.45 -14.78 -19.10
CA GLN A 826 24.06 -13.42 -19.46
C GLN A 826 25.18 -12.43 -19.12
N LYS A 827 25.81 -11.89 -20.15
CA LYS A 827 26.86 -10.87 -20.01
C LYS A 827 26.26 -9.47 -20.03
N LEU A 828 26.46 -8.72 -18.95
CA LEU A 828 26.16 -7.30 -18.84
C LEU A 828 27.39 -6.47 -19.24
N ASP A 829 27.68 -5.33 -18.58
CA ASP A 829 28.89 -4.54 -18.87
C ASP A 829 30.04 -5.00 -17.95
N ALA A 830 29.95 -4.74 -16.65
CA ALA A 830 30.89 -5.22 -15.64
C ALA A 830 30.54 -6.61 -15.10
N LEU A 831 29.27 -6.95 -15.04
CA LEU A 831 28.80 -8.22 -14.51
C LEU A 831 28.58 -9.25 -15.63
N THR A 832 29.01 -10.47 -15.42
CA THR A 832 28.55 -11.64 -16.18
C THR A 832 27.86 -12.59 -15.22
N ILE A 833 26.63 -12.99 -15.53
CA ILE A 833 25.95 -14.10 -14.85
C ILE A 833 26.30 -15.34 -15.66
N ASP A 834 27.26 -16.11 -15.18
CA ASP A 834 27.76 -17.30 -15.88
C ASP A 834 26.74 -18.44 -15.84
N ARG A 835 25.98 -18.53 -14.74
CA ARG A 835 24.99 -19.58 -14.52
C ARG A 835 23.93 -19.13 -13.53
N CYS A 836 22.66 -19.44 -13.82
CA CYS A 836 21.55 -19.29 -12.88
C CYS A 836 20.60 -20.48 -13.03
N THR A 837 20.59 -21.44 -12.10
CA THR A 837 19.83 -22.70 -12.31
C THR A 837 18.34 -22.59 -12.05
N THR A 838 17.90 -21.50 -11.42
CA THR A 838 16.51 -21.25 -11.04
C THR A 838 16.13 -19.86 -11.55
N PRO A 839 14.90 -19.64 -12.06
CA PRO A 839 14.49 -18.31 -12.44
C PRO A 839 14.59 -17.32 -11.28
N ALA A 840 15.18 -16.17 -11.55
CA ALA A 840 15.56 -15.22 -10.51
C ALA A 840 15.76 -13.82 -11.07
N SER A 841 15.74 -12.84 -10.18
CA SER A 841 16.37 -11.54 -10.40
C SER A 841 17.73 -11.51 -9.72
N VAL A 842 18.77 -11.22 -10.50
CA VAL A 842 20.15 -11.08 -10.04
C VAL A 842 20.59 -9.64 -10.27
N THR A 843 20.94 -8.91 -9.22
CA THR A 843 21.38 -7.50 -9.32
C THR A 843 22.60 -7.26 -8.45
N LEU A 844 23.67 -6.73 -9.04
CA LEU A 844 24.85 -6.24 -8.35
C LEU A 844 24.80 -4.71 -8.32
N LEU A 845 24.88 -4.14 -7.12
CA LEU A 845 24.84 -2.69 -6.93
C LEU A 845 25.98 -2.21 -6.02
N SER A 846 26.47 -0.99 -6.25
CA SER A 846 27.48 -0.36 -5.40
C SER A 846 26.81 0.29 -4.18
N ILE A 847 27.29 -0.03 -2.99
CA ILE A 847 26.91 0.65 -1.74
C ILE A 847 28.04 1.55 -1.21
N ASP A 848 29.05 1.82 -2.05
CA ASP A 848 30.15 2.72 -1.71
C ASP A 848 29.61 4.15 -1.53
N PRO A 849 29.91 4.83 -0.40
CA PRO A 849 29.50 6.22 -0.17
C PRO A 849 30.09 7.18 -1.22
N ASP A 850 31.24 6.85 -1.81
CA ASP A 850 31.81 7.62 -2.92
C ASP A 850 31.03 7.34 -4.21
N THR A 851 30.17 8.29 -4.60
CA THR A 851 29.29 8.17 -5.77
C THR A 851 30.03 8.15 -7.11
N THR A 852 31.31 8.52 -7.14
CA THR A 852 32.14 8.53 -8.36
C THR A 852 32.62 7.14 -8.78
N ARG A 853 32.61 6.17 -7.86
CA ARG A 853 33.06 4.79 -8.13
C ARG A 853 31.96 3.96 -8.78
N ASN A 854 32.34 3.19 -9.80
CA ASN A 854 31.45 2.25 -10.49
C ASN A 854 31.61 0.83 -9.91
N LEU A 855 30.90 -0.17 -10.45
CA LEU A 855 30.98 -1.56 -9.99
C LEU A 855 32.40 -2.16 -10.04
N ARG A 856 33.26 -1.67 -10.94
CA ARG A 856 34.64 -2.12 -11.10
C ARG A 856 35.59 -1.52 -10.06
N THR A 857 35.25 -0.38 -9.47
CA THR A 857 36.13 0.36 -8.54
C THR A 857 35.59 0.51 -7.13
N ALA A 858 34.29 0.25 -6.90
CA ALA A 858 33.63 0.41 -5.60
C ALA A 858 34.24 -0.48 -4.51
N ARG A 859 34.34 0.01 -3.28
CA ARG A 859 34.91 -0.76 -2.16
C ARG A 859 33.91 -1.72 -1.54
N ARG A 860 32.61 -1.43 -1.66
CA ARG A 860 31.54 -2.28 -1.14
C ARG A 860 30.44 -2.43 -2.19
N LEU A 861 30.05 -3.68 -2.43
CA LEU A 861 28.97 -4.05 -3.33
C LEU A 861 27.93 -4.88 -2.56
N LEU A 862 26.69 -4.80 -3.00
CA LEU A 862 25.60 -5.66 -2.58
C LEU A 862 25.11 -6.44 -3.79
N LEU A 863 25.14 -7.77 -3.69
CA LEU A 863 24.54 -8.68 -4.64
C LEU A 863 23.18 -9.12 -4.09
N VAL A 864 22.13 -8.91 -4.89
CA VAL A 864 20.77 -9.37 -4.65
C VAL A 864 20.51 -10.55 -5.59
N PHE A 865 20.27 -11.73 -5.03
CA PHE A 865 19.90 -12.94 -5.76
C PHE A 865 18.52 -13.43 -5.28
N SER A 866 17.46 -12.95 -5.94
CA SER A 866 16.08 -13.19 -5.52
C SER A 866 15.39 -14.20 -6.43
N THR A 867 15.05 -15.36 -5.89
CA THR A 867 14.30 -16.42 -6.56
C THR A 867 12.79 -16.30 -6.27
N ASP A 868 12.19 -17.31 -5.64
CA ASP A 868 10.78 -17.39 -5.27
C ASP A 868 10.66 -17.79 -3.79
N ALA A 869 9.55 -17.48 -3.14
CA ALA A 869 9.26 -17.82 -1.75
C ALA A 869 7.80 -18.29 -1.58
N ARG A 870 7.53 -19.15 -0.60
CA ARG A 870 6.18 -19.64 -0.27
C ARG A 870 6.08 -20.04 1.20
N ASN A 871 4.87 -20.27 1.68
CA ASN A 871 4.65 -20.82 3.03
C ASN A 871 4.90 -22.34 3.06
N SER A 872 5.23 -22.84 4.25
CA SER A 872 5.26 -24.29 4.52
C SER A 872 3.87 -24.89 4.40
N ASP A 873 3.77 -26.08 3.81
CA ASP A 873 2.52 -26.84 3.62
C ASP A 873 1.40 -26.13 2.82
N MET A 874 1.77 -25.17 1.97
CA MET A 874 0.83 -24.51 1.05
C MET A 874 0.23 -25.53 0.07
N LYS A 875 -1.09 -25.47 -0.17
CA LYS A 875 -1.81 -26.43 -1.02
C LYS A 875 -2.60 -25.73 -2.12
N PHE A 876 -2.54 -26.32 -3.31
CA PHE A 876 -3.24 -25.84 -4.50
C PHE A 876 -4.20 -26.88 -5.04
N ALA A 877 -5.22 -26.42 -5.76
CA ALA A 877 -6.19 -27.31 -6.40
C ALA A 877 -5.67 -27.93 -7.70
N ASN A 878 -4.55 -27.44 -8.25
CA ASN A 878 -4.01 -27.82 -9.54
C ASN A 878 -2.48 -27.61 -9.60
N ALA A 879 -1.85 -28.21 -10.63
CA ALA A 879 -0.41 -28.14 -10.84
C ALA A 879 0.09 -26.77 -11.38
N THR A 880 -0.81 -25.97 -11.95
CA THR A 880 -0.51 -24.57 -12.30
C THR A 880 -0.41 -23.66 -11.08
N GLU A 881 -0.81 -24.16 -9.90
CA GLU A 881 -0.84 -23.43 -8.63
C GLU A 881 -1.69 -22.14 -8.68
N ASP A 882 -2.61 -22.00 -9.64
CA ASP A 882 -3.38 -20.75 -9.81
C ASP A 882 -4.55 -20.61 -8.83
N THR A 883 -4.90 -21.68 -8.10
CA THR A 883 -6.09 -21.77 -7.25
C THR A 883 -5.69 -22.30 -5.87
N LEU A 884 -5.79 -21.44 -4.85
CA LEU A 884 -5.40 -21.75 -3.48
C LEU A 884 -6.44 -22.63 -2.77
N VAL A 885 -5.96 -23.64 -2.05
CA VAL A 885 -6.76 -24.46 -1.13
C VAL A 885 -6.38 -24.16 0.31
N ASP A 886 -5.08 -24.06 0.59
CA ASP A 886 -4.54 -23.76 1.93
C ASP A 886 -3.32 -22.84 1.80
N LEU A 887 -3.31 -21.75 2.56
CA LEU A 887 -2.24 -20.75 2.55
C LEU A 887 -0.96 -21.27 3.21
N GLY A 888 -1.04 -22.33 4.03
CA GLY A 888 0.11 -22.85 4.75
C GLY A 888 0.49 -22.01 5.98
N THR A 889 1.67 -22.28 6.53
CA THR A 889 2.17 -21.65 7.78
C THR A 889 3.65 -21.28 7.70
N LEU A 890 4.18 -20.69 8.78
CA LEU A 890 5.63 -20.51 8.95
C LEU A 890 6.32 -21.87 9.16
N PRO A 891 7.62 -22.02 8.82
CA PRO A 891 8.50 -20.99 8.26
C PRO A 891 8.17 -20.66 6.80
N VAL A 892 8.55 -19.45 6.36
CA VAL A 892 8.63 -19.12 4.94
C VAL A 892 9.76 -19.93 4.32
N LEU A 893 9.50 -20.52 3.16
CA LEU A 893 10.45 -21.30 2.38
C LEU A 893 10.89 -20.51 1.15
N VAL A 894 12.19 -20.49 0.87
CA VAL A 894 12.77 -19.89 -0.34
C VAL A 894 13.15 -20.99 -1.32
N ARG A 895 12.87 -20.77 -2.60
CA ARG A 895 13.27 -21.66 -3.68
C ARG A 895 14.76 -21.53 -3.93
N THR A 896 15.49 -22.62 -3.78
CA THR A 896 16.93 -22.63 -3.95
C THR A 896 17.35 -22.66 -5.43
N GLY A 897 18.61 -22.32 -5.66
CA GLY A 897 19.27 -22.24 -6.95
C GLY A 897 20.77 -21.98 -6.81
N GLN A 898 21.50 -22.28 -7.88
CA GLN A 898 22.92 -21.99 -8.01
C GLN A 898 23.12 -20.77 -8.89
N LEU A 899 23.95 -19.85 -8.43
CA LEU A 899 24.34 -18.63 -9.13
C LEU A 899 25.87 -18.62 -9.28
N GLY A 900 26.35 -18.51 -10.51
CA GLY A 900 27.73 -18.18 -10.82
C GLY A 900 27.78 -16.79 -11.43
N ILE A 901 28.62 -15.91 -10.87
CA ILE A 901 28.89 -14.59 -11.44
C ILE A 901 30.39 -14.35 -11.62
N THR A 902 30.71 -13.56 -12.63
CA THR A 902 32.03 -13.00 -12.87
C THR A 902 31.92 -11.49 -12.91
N LEU A 903 32.70 -10.80 -12.08
CA LEU A 903 32.86 -9.35 -12.12
C LEU A 903 34.18 -9.02 -12.81
N ASP A 904 34.09 -8.27 -13.91
CA ASP A 904 35.24 -7.81 -14.66
C ASP A 904 35.93 -6.65 -13.93
N ARG A 905 36.77 -7.03 -12.97
CA ARG A 905 37.48 -6.15 -12.06
C ARG A 905 38.85 -6.73 -11.73
N ALA A 906 39.90 -6.01 -12.12
CA ALA A 906 41.25 -6.26 -11.64
C ALA A 906 41.36 -5.86 -10.16
N THR A 907 41.82 -6.78 -9.31
CA THR A 907 42.17 -6.50 -7.92
C THR A 907 43.42 -7.28 -7.53
N ALA A 908 44.36 -6.61 -6.84
CA ALA A 908 45.51 -7.25 -6.22
C ALA A 908 45.19 -7.76 -4.80
N VAL A 909 44.09 -7.27 -4.20
CA VAL A 909 43.65 -7.62 -2.86
C VAL A 909 42.49 -8.61 -2.94
N ARG A 910 42.56 -9.69 -2.14
CA ARG A 910 41.48 -10.67 -2.06
C ARG A 910 40.26 -10.06 -1.37
N PRO A 911 39.10 -9.96 -2.04
CA PRO A 911 37.88 -9.48 -1.41
C PRO A 911 37.29 -10.55 -0.50
N ARG A 912 36.40 -10.10 0.37
CA ARG A 912 35.61 -10.94 1.25
C ARG A 912 34.14 -10.78 0.87
N ALA A 913 33.38 -11.85 1.01
CA ALA A 913 31.96 -11.81 0.72
C ALA A 913 31.18 -12.50 1.83
N TRP A 914 29.96 -12.04 2.12
CA TRP A 914 29.13 -12.57 3.19
C TRP A 914 27.69 -12.76 2.74
N ALA A 915 27.10 -13.88 3.11
CA ALA A 915 25.66 -14.03 3.17
C ALA A 915 25.11 -13.19 4.34
N LEU A 916 24.04 -12.44 4.08
CA LEU A 916 23.42 -11.56 5.07
C LEU A 916 22.09 -12.10 5.57
N ASN A 917 21.76 -11.82 6.84
CA ASN A 917 20.40 -11.95 7.34
C ASN A 917 19.50 -10.86 6.71
N LEU A 918 18.18 -11.02 6.80
CA LEU A 918 17.21 -10.04 6.26
C LEU A 918 17.22 -8.67 6.97
N ASN A 919 17.86 -8.58 8.14
CA ASN A 919 18.16 -7.33 8.85
C ASN A 919 19.52 -6.70 8.47
N GLY A 920 20.26 -7.33 7.54
CA GLY A 920 21.54 -6.88 7.00
C GLY A 920 22.78 -7.35 7.77
N THR A 921 22.66 -8.01 8.93
CA THR A 921 23.85 -8.48 9.64
C THR A 921 24.55 -9.61 8.87
N ARG A 922 25.88 -9.62 8.88
CA ARG A 922 26.69 -10.68 8.26
C ARG A 922 26.45 -11.99 9.01
N ALA A 923 26.00 -13.01 8.30
CA ALA A 923 25.61 -14.29 8.89
C ALA A 923 26.68 -15.36 8.67
N ALA A 924 27.25 -15.44 7.46
CA ALA A 924 28.36 -16.33 7.15
C ALA A 924 29.21 -15.76 6.00
N GLU A 925 30.52 -16.02 6.03
CA GLU A 925 31.43 -15.69 4.93
C GLU A 925 31.30 -16.74 3.81
N ILE A 926 31.27 -16.28 2.56
CA ILE A 926 31.18 -17.14 1.37
C ILE A 926 32.52 -17.16 0.63
N PRO A 927 32.94 -18.32 0.07
CA PRO A 927 34.19 -18.40 -0.68
C PRO A 927 34.18 -17.50 -1.92
N VAL A 928 35.26 -16.76 -2.13
CA VAL A 928 35.50 -15.97 -3.35
C VAL A 928 36.71 -16.52 -4.08
N ASP A 929 36.55 -16.76 -5.37
CA ASP A 929 37.64 -17.14 -6.26
C ASP A 929 38.08 -15.94 -7.11
N ILE A 930 39.39 -15.85 -7.36
CA ILE A 930 40.00 -14.83 -8.20
C ILE A 930 40.79 -15.61 -9.24
N GLY A 931 40.16 -15.85 -10.39
CA GLY A 931 40.77 -16.66 -11.43
C GLY A 931 42.11 -16.08 -11.90
N THR A 932 43.09 -16.96 -12.17
CA THR A 932 44.30 -16.63 -12.94
C THR A 932 44.01 -16.80 -14.42
N PHE A 933 43.50 -15.76 -15.07
CA PHE A 933 43.35 -15.72 -16.52
C PHE A 933 44.44 -14.85 -17.16
N PRO A 934 44.94 -15.18 -18.38
CA PRO A 934 45.99 -14.40 -19.00
C PRO A 934 45.45 -13.01 -19.38
N ALA A 935 45.98 -11.98 -18.74
CA ALA A 935 45.60 -10.56 -18.76
C ALA A 935 44.38 -10.17 -17.89
N GLY A 936 44.65 -9.91 -16.60
CA GLY A 936 43.74 -9.21 -15.67
C GLY A 936 42.89 -10.15 -14.81
N ALA A 937 43.19 -10.21 -13.51
CA ALA A 937 42.42 -10.99 -12.55
C ALA A 937 40.93 -10.60 -12.59
N ARG A 938 40.02 -11.57 -12.70
CA ARG A 938 38.57 -11.37 -12.59
C ARG A 938 38.06 -12.04 -11.32
N LEU A 939 37.06 -11.43 -10.67
CA LEU A 939 36.42 -12.00 -9.49
C LEU A 939 35.32 -12.95 -9.94
N THR A 940 35.35 -14.18 -9.44
CA THR A 940 34.28 -15.16 -9.61
C THR A 940 33.66 -15.50 -8.27
N LEU A 941 32.33 -15.54 -8.24
CA LEU A 941 31.58 -15.92 -7.05
C LEU A 941 30.57 -17.01 -7.44
N ALA A 942 30.60 -18.11 -6.71
CA ALA A 942 29.64 -19.19 -6.82
C ALA A 942 28.81 -19.27 -5.54
N ILE A 943 27.50 -19.12 -5.68
CA ILE A 943 26.52 -19.21 -4.60
C ILE A 943 25.67 -20.44 -4.87
N ASP A 944 25.61 -21.35 -3.90
CA ASP A 944 24.68 -22.47 -3.89
C ASP A 944 23.71 -22.33 -2.72
N THR A 945 22.49 -21.86 -3.00
CA THR A 945 21.47 -21.72 -1.94
C THR A 945 20.83 -23.04 -1.55
N ALA A 946 21.08 -24.15 -2.27
CA ALA A 946 20.62 -25.48 -1.88
C ALA A 946 21.52 -26.11 -0.83
N ASN A 947 22.79 -25.69 -0.77
CA ASN A 947 23.75 -26.01 0.28
C ASN A 947 24.17 -24.72 0.99
N PRO A 948 23.22 -24.04 1.67
CA PRO A 948 23.51 -22.76 2.26
C PRO A 948 24.60 -22.92 3.33
N THR A 949 25.33 -21.84 3.57
CA THR A 949 26.17 -21.71 4.76
C THR A 949 25.35 -21.97 6.03
N SER A 950 26.00 -22.03 7.21
CA SER A 950 25.31 -22.13 8.50
C SER A 950 24.23 -21.07 8.74
N ALA A 951 24.22 -19.98 7.97
CA ALA A 951 23.21 -18.93 7.98
C ALA A 951 21.85 -19.29 7.32
N GLY A 952 21.75 -20.39 6.56
CA GLY A 952 20.56 -20.68 5.74
C GLY A 952 20.50 -19.88 4.43
N PRO A 953 19.41 -20.03 3.64
CA PRO A 953 19.23 -19.31 2.37
C PRO A 953 19.01 -17.82 2.62
N THR A 954 19.46 -16.96 1.70
CA THR A 954 19.22 -15.51 1.75
C THR A 954 19.26 -14.90 0.34
N PRO A 955 18.50 -13.82 0.07
CA PRO A 955 18.63 -13.10 -1.18
C PRO A 955 19.78 -12.06 -1.18
N PHE A 956 20.48 -11.84 -0.06
CA PHE A 956 21.43 -10.74 0.07
C PHE A 956 22.85 -11.20 0.38
N TYR A 957 23.81 -10.66 -0.39
CA TYR A 957 25.23 -10.94 -0.23
C TYR A 957 26.06 -9.65 -0.31
N GLU A 958 26.86 -9.37 0.71
CA GLU A 958 27.80 -8.24 0.72
C GLU A 958 29.15 -8.68 0.14
N ILE A 959 29.79 -7.83 -0.67
CA ILE A 959 31.17 -8.02 -1.14
C ILE A 959 31.98 -6.79 -0.75
N GLU A 960 33.07 -6.99 -0.02
CA GLU A 960 33.97 -5.93 0.46
C GLU A 960 35.38 -6.13 -0.10
N PHE A 961 35.95 -5.04 -0.61
CA PHE A 961 37.33 -4.97 -1.08
C PHE A 961 38.15 -4.20 -0.04
N PRO A 962 39.04 -4.87 0.71
CA PRO A 962 39.87 -4.22 1.72
C PRO A 962 40.75 -3.15 1.08
N GLN A 963 41.03 -2.06 1.82
CA GLN A 963 42.11 -1.16 1.42
C GLN A 963 43.44 -1.90 1.56
N THR A 964 44.32 -1.72 0.57
CA THR A 964 45.75 -1.93 0.80
C THR A 964 46.16 -0.91 1.86
N PRO A 965 46.77 -1.30 3.00
CA PRO A 965 47.31 -0.31 3.92
C PRO A 965 48.26 0.60 3.12
N GLU A 966 48.01 1.90 3.16
CA GLU A 966 48.91 2.89 2.57
C GLU A 966 50.27 2.74 3.26
N ASN A 967 51.32 2.48 2.46
CA ASN A 967 52.71 2.51 2.92
C ASN A 967 53.19 3.94 3.02
#